data_AF-A0A2Y9A1W0-F1
#
_entry.id   AF-A0A2Y9A1W0-F1
#
_cell.length_a   1.000
_cell.length_b   1.000
_cell.length_c   1.000
_cell.angle_alpha   90.00
_cell.angle_beta   90.00
_cell.angle_gamma   90.00
#
_symmetry.space_group_name_H-M   'P 1'
#
loop_
_entity.id
_entity.type
_entity.pdbx_description
1 polymer ?
#
loop_
_entity_poly.entity_id
_entity_poly.type
_entity_poly.pdbx_seq_one_letter_code
_entity_poly.pdbx_strand_id
1 'polypeptide(L)'
;MDTITFTLDGASTGNPVGTEITLTELANGEILITFKQFATNGTDLGDYQAFWFDVADESLIGSLTITPEATSAGFTPDISVPEYGDDSVTDLTDGNISANLSGVGYGDDDGFDYGFLVTSAPPDSEGEDDYGTLSFVISSSDRALTLEDFADSYFGVRIRSVGPDTDGDGDGDGGGSFKQIGVSPDIITISGTKYEDITGDGIDGNDGTLDGVTIFIDEDGDGTLDAGERSTVTDANGDWSFTLTDEDYDFSDPNVRVFEMLPSGYTQTVGGAGYDLDGTDQSGLNFANFAFFSISGAKFTDLDGDGNYTDGVAGWSMTLWKDDGDGVFEANEDSNEGSTLTVAGGAYSFENLGPGTYFVTEEDKDGWEVVTGPVSGPIAATSGGSSTGNDFENFQEFSISGTKYEDIDGDGLGGDDVAWDASALGAVTIYVELDDVEGLTAGDVSADVGNDGTWSISGLGLDAVGAEIFEILPDGTTETTGLVNTVDNPGSGGTDSGNDFANFRDFSISGAKFTDLDGDGNYTDGVAGWSMTLWKDDGDGVFEANEDSNEGSTLTVAGGAYSFENLGPGTYFVTEEDKDGWEVVTGPVSGPIAATSGGSSTGNDFENFQEFSISGTKYEDIDGDGLGGDDVAWDASALGAVTIYVELDDVEGLTAGDVSADVGNDGTWSISGLGLDAVGAEIFEILPDGTTETTGLVNTVDNPGSGGTDSGNDFANFRDFSISGTKYDDVNGDGLGGGDDVAWDASALGAVTIFIDVNGNGDNDDGYSTTVGNDGSWSISGVGLDAVDADILEILPDGTTETTGTVNTVDNPGSGGEDTNNDFANFRLLNLSGIKFTDRYGNGDMADWTAGSSQSFSIGIYAWDDASGNGDGLVDAGELTAVAEASTDPANGNWSAAVGPLDAGEKYYVQEVSEGGWLQTGGLDGYVIDPTSGNDNANLDFANFELFDISGHKWNDLNGDGVWNGGEPGILGWTITLTDEDGNTVSQQTGADGSYSFTDLMPGTYTIEEVQREGWTNTYDGSTTVVGESGASFEGRFEQTEVLNFGNWDGDAPGVRTPGYWGSKWGSQFWDAIQDNERHADKENTPDGELLSEEILVLGVPGGTQIALELELAKLLIDANNKQVQDGNWLLGRDAVATTLNFLAGNPGGSLTNDDDPNDPCDDEPVDILDEAVTWLFNNLDAVGAFDGDGIVSKQDAKALMHAPVAMSSDEWQAPQPGIEHAAAQLHDWLDEYNNTGGLTCNGITTTWATDADSFDFV
;
A
#
# COMPACT_ATOMS: atom_id res chain seq x y z
N MET A 1 28.86 126.61 35.65
CA MET A 1 28.61 127.98 36.14
C MET A 1 29.23 128.02 37.49
N ASP A 2 30.45 128.52 37.49
CA ASP A 2 31.42 128.22 38.53
C ASP A 2 31.52 129.48 39.39
N THR A 3 31.81 129.32 40.67
CA THR A 3 31.68 130.43 41.65
C THR A 3 32.71 130.25 42.74
N ILE A 4 33.45 131.33 43.01
CA ILE A 4 34.41 131.44 44.11
C ILE A 4 33.99 132.55 45.06
N THR A 5 34.22 132.37 46.37
CA THR A 5 33.85 133.30 47.43
C THR A 5 34.98 133.42 48.43
N PHE A 6 35.40 134.65 48.74
CA PHE A 6 36.50 134.96 49.65
C PHE A 6 36.18 136.24 50.48
N THR A 7 37.03 136.62 51.43
CA THR A 7 36.74 137.73 52.37
C THR A 7 37.88 138.74 52.51
N LEU A 8 37.52 140.02 52.66
CA LEU A 8 38.43 141.12 52.99
C LEU A 8 38.23 141.53 54.46
N ASP A 9 39.31 141.71 55.23
CA ASP A 9 39.23 142.01 56.67
C ASP A 9 40.06 143.23 57.11
N GLY A 10 39.52 144.02 58.05
CA GLY A 10 40.05 145.30 58.53
C GLY A 10 40.75 145.25 59.90
N ALA A 11 41.04 144.05 60.40
CA ALA A 11 41.34 143.77 61.81
C ALA A 11 42.56 144.49 62.43
N SER A 12 43.47 145.09 61.64
CA SER A 12 44.68 145.76 62.14
C SER A 12 44.44 147.17 62.73
N THR A 13 43.24 147.75 62.53
CA THR A 13 42.95 149.16 62.91
C THR A 13 41.88 149.35 64.00
N GLY A 14 41.25 148.27 64.48
CA GLY A 14 40.23 148.33 65.54
C GLY A 14 38.83 148.77 65.07
N ASN A 15 38.46 148.38 63.86
CA ASN A 15 37.24 148.80 63.16
C ASN A 15 36.09 147.76 63.29
N PRO A 16 34.80 148.16 63.25
CA PRO A 16 33.67 147.26 63.57
C PRO A 16 33.01 146.51 62.39
N VAL A 17 33.48 146.62 61.14
CA VAL A 17 32.83 146.06 59.92
C VAL A 17 33.87 145.39 58.99
N GLY A 18 33.50 144.29 58.31
CA GLY A 18 34.26 143.55 57.27
C GLY A 18 33.46 143.32 55.97
N THR A 19 34.08 142.78 54.90
CA THR A 19 33.44 142.61 53.58
C THR A 19 33.69 141.23 52.95
N GLU A 20 32.63 140.53 52.54
CA GLU A 20 32.67 139.29 51.75
C GLU A 20 32.56 139.60 50.25
N ILE A 21 33.32 138.87 49.41
CA ILE A 21 33.28 138.95 47.95
C ILE A 21 32.89 137.59 47.37
N THR A 22 31.96 137.60 46.41
CA THR A 22 31.65 136.45 45.55
C THR A 22 31.88 136.84 44.10
N LEU A 23 32.61 136.01 43.36
CA LEU A 23 32.76 136.05 41.92
C LEU A 23 32.00 134.86 41.31
N THR A 24 31.08 135.13 40.38
CA THR A 24 30.36 134.10 39.65
C THR A 24 30.58 134.28 38.15
N GLU A 25 31.07 133.24 37.49
CA GLU A 25 31.12 133.18 36.03
C GLU A 25 29.73 132.84 35.49
N LEU A 26 29.13 133.83 34.83
CA LEU A 26 27.83 133.71 34.20
C LEU A 26 27.98 133.04 32.83
N ALA A 27 26.96 132.27 32.41
CA ALA A 27 26.97 131.52 31.15
C ALA A 27 27.08 132.37 29.85
N ASN A 28 27.14 133.70 29.96
CA ASN A 28 27.39 134.65 28.88
C ASN A 28 28.83 135.20 28.86
N GLY A 29 29.72 134.77 29.77
CA GLY A 29 31.11 135.25 29.86
C GLY A 29 31.25 136.62 30.52
N GLU A 30 30.35 136.94 31.47
CA GLU A 30 30.43 138.11 32.34
C GLU A 30 30.67 137.64 33.78
N ILE A 31 31.41 138.42 34.58
CA ILE A 31 31.62 138.11 36.00
C ILE A 31 30.71 138.99 36.85
N LEU A 32 29.84 138.36 37.64
CA LEU A 32 29.10 139.04 38.70
C LEU A 32 29.98 139.11 39.94
N ILE A 33 30.29 140.34 40.40
CA ILE A 33 31.01 140.60 41.63
C ILE A 33 30.05 141.17 42.67
N THR A 34 29.89 140.47 43.79
CA THR A 34 29.04 140.90 44.92
C THR A 34 29.88 141.22 46.14
N PHE A 35 29.78 142.45 46.66
CA PHE A 35 30.42 142.91 47.89
C PHE A 35 29.40 143.05 49.02
N LYS A 36 29.60 142.36 50.13
CA LYS A 36 28.62 142.27 51.22
C LYS A 36 29.25 142.63 52.56
N GLN A 37 28.77 143.71 53.20
CA GLN A 37 29.24 144.10 54.52
C GLN A 37 28.71 143.13 55.58
N PHE A 38 29.52 142.88 56.60
CA PHE A 38 29.08 142.27 57.85
C PHE A 38 29.67 143.02 59.05
N ALA A 39 28.81 143.43 59.99
CA ALA A 39 29.22 144.09 61.22
C ALA A 39 29.58 143.06 62.30
N THR A 40 30.72 143.24 62.97
CA THR A 40 31.12 142.38 64.10
C THR A 40 30.36 142.71 65.40
N ASN A 41 29.80 143.93 65.52
CA ASN A 41 29.10 144.41 66.72
C ASN A 41 27.60 144.74 66.53
N GLY A 42 27.07 144.71 65.29
CA GLY A 42 25.66 144.39 65.03
C GLY A 42 24.60 145.51 64.90
N THR A 43 24.92 146.81 64.88
CA THR A 43 23.90 147.86 64.54
C THR A 43 24.35 148.99 63.63
N ASP A 44 25.61 149.43 63.68
CA ASP A 44 26.08 150.57 62.89
C ASP A 44 26.90 150.05 61.69
N LEU A 45 26.31 150.09 60.49
CA LEU A 45 27.01 149.94 59.21
C LEU A 45 27.50 151.32 58.75
N GLY A 46 28.19 151.38 57.61
CA GLY A 46 28.62 152.64 57.04
C GLY A 46 28.62 152.63 55.52
N ASP A 47 28.58 153.80 54.92
CA ASP A 47 28.43 153.94 53.48
C ASP A 47 29.69 153.58 52.71
N TYR A 48 29.53 152.72 51.72
CA TYR A 48 30.56 152.46 50.74
C TYR A 48 30.85 153.72 49.91
N GLN A 49 32.09 154.20 50.00
CA GLN A 49 32.54 155.39 49.28
C GLN A 49 33.22 155.05 47.96
N ALA A 50 34.04 153.99 47.94
CA ALA A 50 34.82 153.59 46.77
C ALA A 50 35.18 152.09 46.84
N PHE A 51 35.35 151.47 45.68
CA PHE A 51 35.84 150.10 45.50
C PHE A 51 37.04 150.10 44.57
N TRP A 52 37.90 149.09 44.71
CA TRP A 52 39.06 148.85 43.85
C TRP A 52 39.27 147.35 43.66
N PHE A 53 39.85 146.96 42.53
CA PHE A 53 40.33 145.59 42.27
C PHE A 53 41.36 145.59 41.15
N ASP A 54 42.17 144.55 41.15
CA ASP A 54 43.16 144.22 40.12
C ASP A 54 42.63 143.05 39.27
N VAL A 55 43.25 142.84 38.10
CA VAL A 55 42.82 141.82 37.13
C VAL A 55 44.04 141.08 36.62
N ALA A 56 44.04 139.74 36.71
CA ALA A 56 45.21 138.91 36.40
C ALA A 56 45.76 139.15 34.98
N ASP A 57 44.86 139.41 34.02
CA ASP A 57 45.19 139.84 32.66
C ASP A 57 45.11 141.38 32.54
N GLU A 58 46.22 142.08 32.84
CA GLU A 58 46.37 143.54 32.69
C GLU A 58 45.93 144.08 31.31
N SER A 59 45.89 143.23 30.26
CA SER A 59 45.45 143.69 28.93
C SER A 59 43.95 144.05 28.91
N LEU A 60 43.16 143.51 29.82
CA LEU A 60 41.74 143.77 29.94
C LEU A 60 41.43 145.19 30.45
N ILE A 61 42.36 145.87 31.12
CA ILE A 61 42.14 147.19 31.78
C ILE A 61 41.59 148.27 30.80
N GLY A 62 41.88 148.18 29.50
CA GLY A 62 41.31 149.10 28.51
C GLY A 62 39.85 148.82 28.08
N SER A 63 39.32 147.65 28.46
CA SER A 63 38.11 147.03 27.88
C SER A 63 36.97 146.80 28.88
N LEU A 64 37.24 146.92 30.18
CA LEU A 64 36.27 146.56 31.23
C LEU A 64 35.18 147.62 31.39
N THR A 65 33.94 147.15 31.29
CA THR A 65 32.72 147.90 31.57
C THR A 65 32.10 147.38 32.85
N ILE A 66 32.06 148.22 33.88
CA ILE A 66 31.40 147.93 35.16
C ILE A 66 29.98 148.47 35.11
N THR A 67 28.99 147.59 35.21
CA THR A 67 27.57 147.96 35.29
C THR A 67 27.07 147.69 36.71
N PRO A 68 26.62 148.72 37.46
CA PRO A 68 26.03 148.49 38.78
C PRO A 68 24.71 147.75 38.64
N GLU A 69 24.51 146.72 39.46
CA GLU A 69 23.24 146.03 39.53
C GLU A 69 22.23 146.89 40.31
N ALA A 70 20.99 146.98 39.83
CA ALA A 70 20.01 147.93 40.36
C ALA A 70 19.59 147.54 41.79
N THR A 71 20.04 148.29 42.79
CA THR A 71 19.69 148.03 44.20
C THR A 71 18.22 148.38 44.50
N SER A 72 17.64 147.66 45.46
CA SER A 72 16.20 147.65 45.76
C SER A 72 15.63 148.96 46.31
N ALA A 73 16.47 149.97 46.57
CA ALA A 73 16.09 151.27 47.14
C ALA A 73 15.72 152.34 46.09
N GLY A 74 15.88 152.06 44.79
CA GLY A 74 15.44 152.98 43.72
C GLY A 74 16.33 154.22 43.50
N PHE A 75 17.53 154.23 44.07
CA PHE A 75 18.57 155.21 43.79
C PHE A 75 19.66 154.56 42.92
N THR A 76 19.92 155.12 41.74
CA THR A 76 21.08 154.74 40.92
C THR A 76 22.29 155.55 41.40
N PRO A 77 23.35 154.93 41.97
CA PRO A 77 24.53 155.67 42.40
C PRO A 77 25.17 156.41 41.22
N ASP A 78 25.63 157.64 41.45
CA ASP A 78 26.24 158.49 40.43
C ASP A 78 27.72 158.12 40.29
N ILE A 79 27.95 156.99 39.63
CA ILE A 79 29.28 156.42 39.43
C ILE A 79 30.07 157.28 38.46
N SER A 80 30.85 158.19 39.03
CA SER A 80 31.84 158.99 38.32
C SER A 80 33.13 158.17 38.22
N VAL A 81 33.26 157.42 37.12
CA VAL A 81 34.51 156.78 36.70
C VAL A 81 35.43 157.86 36.12
N PRO A 82 36.61 158.15 36.69
CA PRO A 82 37.54 159.12 36.12
C PRO A 82 38.14 158.61 34.81
N GLU A 83 38.30 159.49 33.80
CA GLU A 83 39.17 159.17 32.66
C GLU A 83 40.63 159.05 33.14
N TYR A 84 41.28 157.95 32.76
CA TYR A 84 42.63 157.60 33.19
C TYR A 84 43.67 158.62 32.72
N GLY A 85 44.27 159.37 33.67
CA GLY A 85 45.53 160.11 33.45
C GLY A 85 45.58 161.62 33.73
N ASP A 86 44.58 162.26 34.35
CA ASP A 86 44.66 163.67 34.80
C ASP A 86 44.64 163.79 36.34
N ASP A 87 45.68 164.44 36.88
CA ASP A 87 46.05 164.46 38.30
C ASP A 87 45.41 165.67 39.05
N SER A 88 44.21 166.10 38.64
CA SER A 88 43.55 167.27 39.24
C SER A 88 42.01 167.30 39.19
N VAL A 89 41.38 167.09 40.35
CA VAL A 89 39.96 167.41 40.58
C VAL A 89 39.84 168.69 41.41
N THR A 90 39.28 169.75 40.80
CA THR A 90 38.82 170.97 41.50
C THR A 90 37.64 171.62 40.78
N ASP A 91 36.63 172.06 41.54
CA ASP A 91 35.86 173.26 41.19
C ASP A 91 35.76 174.20 42.41
N LEU A 92 35.46 175.46 42.15
CA LEU A 92 35.89 176.64 42.89
C LEU A 92 34.82 177.11 43.91
N THR A 93 35.18 177.74 45.02
CA THR A 93 35.39 179.21 45.08
C THR A 93 35.92 179.66 46.47
N ASP A 94 36.34 180.92 46.58
CA ASP A 94 36.89 181.56 47.79
C ASP A 94 38.28 181.06 48.28
N GLY A 95 39.14 180.75 47.31
CA GLY A 95 40.55 181.18 47.35
C GLY A 95 41.52 180.42 48.26
N ASN A 96 41.13 179.24 48.75
CA ASN A 96 41.91 178.39 49.65
C ASN A 96 41.81 176.93 49.17
N ILE A 97 42.63 176.54 48.19
CA ILE A 97 42.43 175.42 47.24
C ILE A 97 43.82 174.85 46.88
N SER A 98 44.10 173.53 46.81
CA SER A 98 43.32 172.30 47.08
C SER A 98 44.25 171.06 46.99
N ALA A 99 43.76 169.81 47.06
CA ALA A 99 43.14 169.15 48.21
C ALA A 99 43.06 167.61 47.99
N ASN A 100 43.64 166.85 48.93
CA ASN A 100 43.16 165.53 49.38
C ASN A 100 43.05 164.37 48.36
N LEU A 101 44.19 163.91 47.82
CA LEU A 101 44.33 162.52 47.34
C LEU A 101 45.68 161.85 47.67
N SER A 102 46.59 162.50 48.40
CA SER A 102 47.75 161.84 49.03
C SER A 102 48.33 162.63 50.23
N GLY A 103 48.91 161.90 51.18
CA GLY A 103 49.85 162.40 52.17
C GLY A 103 49.45 162.23 53.65
N VAL A 104 50.32 161.76 54.55
CA VAL A 104 51.71 161.26 54.44
C VAL A 104 52.02 160.40 55.68
N GLY A 105 52.89 159.38 55.64
CA GLY A 105 53.71 158.88 54.53
C GLY A 105 54.60 157.68 54.94
N TYR A 106 55.50 157.28 54.04
CA TYR A 106 56.00 155.91 53.79
C TYR A 106 54.90 155.02 53.17
N GLY A 107 55.00 154.56 51.93
CA GLY A 107 56.02 154.78 50.90
C GLY A 107 56.05 153.60 49.93
N ASP A 108 56.03 153.89 48.62
CA ASP A 108 55.76 153.00 47.50
C ASP A 108 54.24 152.77 47.26
N ASP A 109 53.86 152.52 46.01
CA ASP A 109 52.60 153.01 45.41
C ASP A 109 51.50 151.93 45.23
N ASP A 110 50.55 151.84 46.16
CA ASP A 110 49.35 151.00 46.03
C ASP A 110 48.31 151.62 45.06
N GLY A 111 48.61 151.54 43.76
CA GLY A 111 47.69 151.90 42.68
C GLY A 111 46.96 150.67 42.14
N PHE A 112 45.72 150.46 42.55
CA PHE A 112 44.83 149.43 41.99
C PHE A 112 44.51 149.71 40.52
N ASP A 113 44.34 148.66 39.72
CA ASP A 113 44.08 148.78 38.28
C ASP A 113 42.75 149.48 37.98
N TYR A 114 41.68 149.09 38.69
CA TYR A 114 40.37 149.71 38.59
C TYR A 114 39.91 150.27 39.93
N GLY A 115 39.24 151.41 39.88
CA GLY A 115 38.56 151.96 41.04
C GLY A 115 37.51 153.01 40.69
N PHE A 116 36.41 153.04 41.45
CA PHE A 116 35.28 153.94 41.20
C PHE A 116 34.61 154.42 42.49
N LEU A 117 33.93 155.58 42.40
CA LEU A 117 33.28 156.28 43.51
C LEU A 117 31.76 156.11 43.46
N VAL A 118 31.10 156.12 44.63
CA VAL A 118 29.65 155.83 44.73
C VAL A 118 28.77 157.10 44.78
N THR A 119 29.11 158.12 45.60
CA THR A 119 28.43 159.46 45.61
C THR A 119 29.34 160.59 46.14
N SER A 120 28.90 161.86 46.04
CA SER A 120 29.66 163.05 46.50
C SER A 120 28.88 164.14 47.27
N ALA A 121 27.57 163.98 47.52
CA ALA A 121 26.75 164.97 48.25
C ALA A 121 26.51 164.56 49.72
N PRO A 122 26.42 165.52 50.68
CA PRO A 122 25.96 165.21 52.03
C PRO A 122 24.43 164.99 52.04
N PRO A 123 23.94 163.95 52.75
CA PRO A 123 22.51 163.83 53.07
C PRO A 123 22.03 164.97 53.95
N ASP A 124 20.72 165.23 53.93
CA ASP A 124 20.07 166.00 54.98
C ASP A 124 20.07 165.22 56.31
N SER A 125 20.05 165.97 57.41
CA SER A 125 20.52 165.54 58.74
C SER A 125 19.56 164.62 59.51
N GLU A 126 18.94 163.62 58.85
CA GLU A 126 18.01 162.67 59.47
C GLU A 126 18.42 161.19 59.38
N GLY A 127 19.55 160.85 58.71
CA GLY A 127 20.25 159.56 58.88
C GLY A 127 19.48 158.32 58.42
N GLU A 128 19.17 158.23 57.13
CA GLU A 128 18.36 157.15 56.53
C GLU A 128 19.09 156.41 55.38
N ASP A 129 20.44 156.44 55.33
CA ASP A 129 21.22 156.00 54.15
C ASP A 129 22.22 154.83 54.30
N ASP A 130 22.45 154.26 55.50
CA ASP A 130 23.48 153.21 55.71
C ASP A 130 23.30 151.92 54.85
N TYR A 131 24.19 151.68 53.86
CA TYR A 131 24.12 150.54 52.92
C TYR A 131 24.88 149.25 53.35
N GLY A 132 24.28 148.07 53.13
CA GLY A 132 24.87 146.76 53.56
C GLY A 132 25.35 145.78 52.48
N THR A 133 24.96 145.89 51.21
CA THR A 133 25.40 144.98 50.12
C THR A 133 25.33 145.71 48.78
N LEU A 134 26.29 145.46 47.89
CA LEU A 134 26.35 146.08 46.58
C LEU A 134 26.99 145.13 45.55
N SER A 135 26.38 145.02 44.37
CA SER A 135 26.80 144.09 43.31
C SER A 135 27.01 144.83 41.98
N PHE A 136 27.97 144.33 41.21
CA PHE A 136 28.35 144.87 39.91
C PHE A 136 28.58 143.71 38.93
N VAL A 137 28.13 143.88 37.69
CA VAL A 137 28.54 143.00 36.60
C VAL A 137 29.72 143.64 35.90
N ILE A 138 30.79 142.87 35.74
CA ILE A 138 31.95 143.22 34.93
C ILE A 138 31.88 142.44 33.63
N SER A 139 32.02 143.16 32.52
CA SER A 139 32.14 142.61 31.18
C SER A 139 33.32 143.25 30.45
N SER A 140 33.99 142.48 29.59
CA SER A 140 35.02 142.99 28.68
C SER A 140 34.46 143.10 27.26
N SER A 141 34.88 144.12 26.50
CA SER A 141 34.63 144.18 25.05
C SER A 141 35.50 143.23 24.22
N ASP A 142 36.53 142.64 24.82
CA ASP A 142 37.63 142.01 24.10
C ASP A 142 37.50 140.48 24.07
N ARG A 143 37.10 139.86 25.20
CA ARG A 143 36.72 138.45 25.29
C ARG A 143 35.70 138.18 26.40
N ALA A 144 35.10 136.99 26.38
CA ALA A 144 34.41 136.44 27.54
C ALA A 144 35.39 136.34 28.71
N LEU A 145 34.92 136.74 29.89
CA LEU A 145 35.66 136.65 31.13
C LEU A 145 35.41 135.30 31.80
N THR A 146 36.46 134.70 32.36
CA THR A 146 36.39 133.51 33.21
C THR A 146 36.75 133.85 34.66
N LEU A 147 36.56 132.91 35.59
CA LEU A 147 37.07 133.10 36.97
C LEU A 147 38.60 133.28 37.03
N GLU A 148 39.34 132.64 36.11
CA GLU A 148 40.80 132.71 35.99
C GLU A 148 41.30 134.15 35.76
N ASP A 149 40.51 135.00 35.08
CA ASP A 149 40.84 136.43 34.88
C ASP A 149 40.88 137.25 36.17
N PHE A 150 40.32 136.70 37.25
CA PHE A 150 40.26 137.30 38.57
C PHE A 150 40.82 136.36 39.66
N ALA A 151 41.55 135.30 39.29
CA ALA A 151 42.30 134.44 40.22
C ALA A 151 43.58 135.16 40.72
N ASP A 152 44.05 134.82 41.93
CA ASP A 152 45.20 135.44 42.63
C ASP A 152 45.28 136.99 42.51
N SER A 153 44.12 137.65 42.50
CA SER A 153 43.97 139.08 42.19
C SER A 153 43.51 139.87 43.42
N TYR A 154 44.03 141.09 43.61
CA TYR A 154 43.69 141.92 44.77
C TYR A 154 42.34 142.63 44.65
N PHE A 155 41.64 142.77 45.77
CA PHE A 155 40.37 143.49 45.90
C PHE A 155 40.37 144.40 47.12
N GLY A 156 39.66 145.54 47.09
CA GLY A 156 39.56 146.44 48.23
C GLY A 156 38.39 147.44 48.21
N VAL A 157 38.13 148.05 49.37
CA VAL A 157 36.95 148.90 49.58
C VAL A 157 37.15 149.99 50.64
N ARG A 158 36.40 151.10 50.52
CA ARG A 158 36.37 152.23 51.47
C ARG A 158 34.96 152.52 52.00
N ILE A 159 34.87 152.80 53.30
CA ILE A 159 33.62 153.02 54.05
C ILE A 159 33.66 154.36 54.84
N ARG A 160 32.51 154.98 55.11
CA ARG A 160 32.33 156.24 55.89
C ARG A 160 31.22 156.08 56.95
N SER A 161 31.25 156.86 58.04
CA SER A 161 30.28 156.78 59.16
C SER A 161 29.91 158.16 59.73
N VAL A 162 28.63 158.33 60.11
CA VAL A 162 28.03 159.49 60.80
C VAL A 162 27.62 159.14 62.23
N GLY A 163 27.67 160.11 63.16
CA GLY A 163 27.26 159.93 64.56
C GLY A 163 26.41 161.10 65.09
N PRO A 164 25.57 160.90 66.13
CA PRO A 164 24.62 161.90 66.60
C PRO A 164 25.26 163.05 67.41
N ASP A 165 24.76 164.27 67.20
CA ASP A 165 25.10 165.52 67.94
C ASP A 165 24.79 165.40 69.46
N THR A 166 25.68 165.91 70.31
CA THR A 166 25.63 165.72 71.78
C THR A 166 25.75 166.97 72.66
N ASP A 167 26.14 168.14 72.16
CA ASP A 167 26.22 169.38 72.94
C ASP A 167 25.24 170.48 72.52
N GLY A 168 24.64 170.38 71.33
CA GLY A 168 23.33 170.97 71.02
C GLY A 168 23.30 172.49 70.83
N ASP A 169 24.38 173.08 70.33
CA ASP A 169 24.37 174.42 69.71
C ASP A 169 24.05 174.39 68.20
N GLY A 170 24.16 173.22 67.56
CA GLY A 170 23.47 172.89 66.31
C GLY A 170 24.27 173.17 65.04
N ASP A 171 25.60 173.02 65.07
CA ASP A 171 26.46 172.99 63.87
C ASP A 171 27.10 171.61 63.56
N GLY A 172 27.00 170.62 64.46
CA GLY A 172 26.95 169.19 64.13
C GLY A 172 28.22 168.56 63.52
N ASP A 173 29.35 168.60 64.23
CA ASP A 173 30.66 168.17 63.73
C ASP A 173 31.24 166.89 64.39
N GLY A 174 30.83 165.70 63.93
CA GLY A 174 31.48 164.42 64.30
C GLY A 174 31.21 163.18 63.42
N GLY A 175 32.16 162.80 62.55
CA GLY A 175 32.13 161.56 61.74
C GLY A 175 33.41 161.31 60.90
N GLY A 176 33.72 160.07 60.48
CA GLY A 176 35.02 159.66 59.88
C GLY A 176 34.96 158.54 58.80
N SER A 177 36.11 158.08 58.24
CA SER A 177 36.18 157.11 57.11
C SER A 177 37.44 156.20 57.11
N PHE A 178 37.34 154.97 56.57
CA PHE A 178 38.36 153.89 56.62
C PHE A 178 38.35 152.91 55.41
N LYS A 179 39.35 152.00 55.28
CA LYS A 179 39.63 151.11 54.10
C LYS A 179 39.85 149.61 54.47
N GLN A 180 39.68 148.67 53.53
CA GLN A 180 39.97 147.21 53.60
C GLN A 180 40.53 146.64 52.26
N ILE A 181 41.32 145.56 52.27
CA ILE A 181 41.99 144.90 51.10
C ILE A 181 42.14 143.36 51.32
N GLY A 182 42.18 142.54 50.27
CA GLY A 182 42.40 141.06 50.26
C GLY A 182 42.63 140.48 48.84
N VAL A 183 42.72 139.15 48.67
CA VAL A 183 43.06 138.41 47.41
C VAL A 183 42.11 137.22 47.17
N SER A 184 41.91 136.80 45.92
CA SER A 184 41.12 135.63 45.47
C SER A 184 41.93 134.31 45.33
N PRO A 185 41.27 133.13 45.38
CA PRO A 185 41.93 131.81 45.22
C PRO A 185 42.30 131.46 43.76
N ASP A 186 43.02 130.35 43.58
CA ASP A 186 43.48 129.80 42.28
C ASP A 186 42.54 128.66 41.76
N ILE A 187 42.65 128.30 40.48
CA ILE A 187 41.76 127.34 39.78
C ILE A 187 42.55 126.12 39.25
N ILE A 188 41.98 124.92 39.43
CA ILE A 188 42.63 123.63 39.08
C ILE A 188 41.65 122.77 38.25
N THR A 189 42.14 122.11 37.18
CA THR A 189 41.33 121.23 36.31
C THR A 189 41.87 119.80 36.24
N ILE A 190 41.04 118.80 36.51
CA ILE A 190 41.40 117.37 36.38
C ILE A 190 40.51 116.63 35.37
N SER A 191 41.06 115.68 34.61
CA SER A 191 40.35 115.03 33.48
C SER A 191 40.89 113.67 33.02
N GLY A 192 40.06 112.91 32.30
CA GLY A 192 40.42 111.63 31.67
C GLY A 192 39.34 111.10 30.72
N THR A 193 39.59 109.90 30.16
CA THR A 193 38.67 109.21 29.24
C THR A 193 38.42 107.77 29.71
N LYS A 194 37.18 107.27 29.58
CA LYS A 194 36.78 105.91 29.89
C LYS A 194 36.67 105.04 28.64
N TYR A 195 37.25 103.85 28.69
CA TYR A 195 37.30 102.87 27.60
C TYR A 195 36.49 101.60 27.89
N GLU A 196 36.00 100.98 26.81
CA GLU A 196 35.61 99.57 26.76
C GLU A 196 36.80 98.77 26.20
N ASP A 197 37.42 97.97 27.07
CA ASP A 197 38.51 97.04 26.76
C ASP A 197 37.91 95.81 26.07
N ILE A 198 38.13 95.66 24.75
CA ILE A 198 37.45 94.63 23.96
C ILE A 198 38.12 93.26 24.13
N THR A 199 39.42 93.25 24.43
CA THR A 199 40.31 92.08 24.46
C THR A 199 40.82 91.69 25.86
N GLY A 200 40.51 92.48 26.88
CA GLY A 200 40.87 92.24 28.28
C GLY A 200 42.33 92.50 28.62
N ASP A 201 43.08 93.19 27.75
CA ASP A 201 44.53 93.41 27.86
C ASP A 201 44.94 94.86 28.17
N GLY A 202 43.98 95.78 28.36
CA GLY A 202 44.21 97.11 28.93
C GLY A 202 43.53 98.25 28.18
N ILE A 203 44.34 99.19 27.67
CA ILE A 203 43.91 100.23 26.73
C ILE A 203 44.86 100.17 25.53
N ASP A 204 44.30 99.87 24.37
CA ASP A 204 44.97 99.61 23.10
C ASP A 204 44.36 100.47 21.96
N GLY A 205 44.76 100.26 20.70
CA GLY A 205 44.27 101.03 19.55
C GLY A 205 42.92 100.59 18.98
N ASN A 206 42.34 99.50 19.47
CA ASN A 206 41.08 98.90 19.04
C ASN A 206 39.92 99.19 20.01
N ASP A 207 40.23 99.59 21.25
CA ASP A 207 39.24 99.80 22.30
C ASP A 207 38.29 100.96 22.03
N GLY A 208 37.03 100.73 22.40
CA GLY A 208 35.98 101.74 22.33
C GLY A 208 35.99 102.68 23.53
N THR A 209 35.18 103.74 23.48
CA THR A 209 34.94 104.62 24.63
C THR A 209 33.59 104.30 25.27
N LEU A 210 33.49 104.40 26.61
CA LEU A 210 32.32 103.96 27.37
C LEU A 210 31.62 105.15 28.07
N ASP A 211 30.44 105.49 27.53
CA ASP A 211 29.53 106.54 27.99
C ASP A 211 28.78 106.14 29.28
N GLY A 212 28.38 107.13 30.08
CA GLY A 212 27.49 106.93 31.22
C GLY A 212 28.12 106.33 32.48
N VAL A 213 29.44 106.23 32.57
CA VAL A 213 30.16 105.73 33.75
C VAL A 213 30.36 106.88 34.75
N THR A 214 30.05 106.64 36.03
CA THR A 214 30.24 107.66 37.08
C THR A 214 31.68 107.67 37.56
N ILE A 215 32.32 108.84 37.53
CA ILE A 215 33.66 109.11 38.04
C ILE A 215 33.53 110.04 39.25
N PHE A 216 34.29 109.81 40.32
CA PHE A 216 34.18 110.59 41.55
C PHE A 216 35.53 110.81 42.23
N ILE A 217 35.62 111.92 42.97
CA ILE A 217 36.72 112.22 43.89
C ILE A 217 36.34 111.63 45.25
N ASP A 218 37.09 110.60 45.66
CA ASP A 218 37.08 110.00 46.99
C ASP A 218 37.74 110.97 47.98
N GLU A 219 37.03 111.33 49.05
CA GLU A 219 37.49 112.25 50.10
C GLU A 219 37.94 111.54 51.39
N ASP A 220 37.44 110.33 51.66
CA ASP A 220 37.64 109.64 52.95
C ASP A 220 38.51 108.36 52.86
N GLY A 221 38.81 107.93 51.63
CA GLY A 221 39.73 106.85 51.29
C GLY A 221 39.10 105.45 51.25
N ASP A 222 37.76 105.33 51.17
CA ASP A 222 37.07 104.03 51.14
C ASP A 222 36.94 103.41 49.73
N GLY A 223 37.15 104.20 48.67
CA GLY A 223 37.09 103.77 47.27
C GLY A 223 35.68 103.60 46.70
N THR A 224 34.65 104.16 47.35
CA THR A 224 33.25 104.14 46.89
C THR A 224 32.62 105.54 46.93
N LEU A 225 31.69 105.82 46.01
CA LEU A 225 31.05 107.14 45.92
C LEU A 225 30.08 107.37 47.09
N ASP A 226 30.41 108.31 47.96
CA ASP A 226 29.67 108.60 49.19
C ASP A 226 28.93 109.96 49.17
N ALA A 227 28.07 110.18 50.17
CA ALA A 227 27.06 111.23 50.16
C ALA A 227 27.60 112.64 50.49
N GLY A 228 28.24 113.28 49.51
CA GLY A 228 28.75 114.66 49.59
C GLY A 228 29.89 114.93 48.62
N GLU A 229 30.53 113.87 48.16
CA GLU A 229 31.68 113.87 47.26
C GLU A 229 31.36 114.42 45.87
N ARG A 230 32.40 114.89 45.17
CA ARG A 230 32.26 115.46 43.83
C ARG A 230 32.31 114.34 42.79
N SER A 231 31.18 114.13 42.09
CA SER A 231 31.04 113.15 41.02
C SER A 231 30.67 113.78 39.67
N THR A 232 31.17 113.21 38.59
CA THR A 232 30.80 113.50 37.20
C THR A 232 30.44 112.19 36.48
N VAL A 233 29.91 112.29 35.26
CA VAL A 233 29.56 111.12 34.44
C VAL A 233 30.24 111.27 33.08
N THR A 234 30.85 110.19 32.58
CA THR A 234 31.51 110.19 31.26
C THR A 234 30.50 110.51 30.16
N ASP A 235 30.93 111.28 29.17
CA ASP A 235 30.11 111.65 28.03
C ASP A 235 30.13 110.57 26.91
N ALA A 236 29.47 110.86 25.79
CA ALA A 236 29.40 109.96 24.63
C ALA A 236 30.75 109.64 23.97
N ASN A 237 31.83 110.33 24.32
CA ASN A 237 33.20 110.06 23.90
C ASN A 237 34.02 109.38 25.03
N GLY A 238 33.39 109.06 26.16
CA GLY A 238 34.02 108.55 27.37
C GLY A 238 34.70 109.65 28.22
N ASP A 239 34.63 110.92 27.83
CA ASP A 239 35.42 111.99 28.44
C ASP A 239 34.78 112.49 29.75
N TRP A 240 35.61 112.85 30.72
CA TRP A 240 35.19 113.38 32.03
C TRP A 240 36.16 114.44 32.57
N SER A 241 35.66 115.38 33.38
CA SER A 241 36.47 116.39 34.07
C SER A 241 35.83 116.97 35.34
N PHE A 242 36.66 117.62 36.16
CA PHE A 242 36.25 118.47 37.29
C PHE A 242 37.01 119.80 37.28
N THR A 243 36.30 120.90 37.58
CA THR A 243 36.89 122.20 37.98
C THR A 243 36.94 122.25 39.52
N LEU A 244 38.10 122.59 40.07
CA LEU A 244 38.41 122.69 41.51
C LEU A 244 39.07 124.06 41.81
N THR A 245 39.22 124.39 43.10
CA THR A 245 40.06 125.50 43.58
C THR A 245 41.19 124.98 44.47
N ASP A 246 42.23 125.78 44.72
CA ASP A 246 43.30 125.43 45.67
C ASP A 246 42.84 125.39 47.14
N GLU A 247 41.64 125.90 47.43
CA GLU A 247 40.97 125.79 48.74
C GLU A 247 39.95 124.64 48.84
N ASP A 248 39.60 123.96 47.73
CA ASP A 248 38.53 122.94 47.72
C ASP A 248 38.90 121.66 48.49
N TYR A 249 40.18 121.26 48.45
CA TYR A 249 40.71 120.01 49.01
C TYR A 249 42.08 120.22 49.67
N ASP A 250 42.40 119.47 50.72
CA ASP A 250 43.80 119.33 51.16
C ASP A 250 44.50 118.33 50.23
N PHE A 251 45.03 118.82 49.09
CA PHE A 251 45.78 118.02 48.12
C PHE A 251 47.11 117.44 48.67
N SER A 252 47.41 117.63 49.96
CA SER A 252 48.48 116.89 50.65
C SER A 252 47.99 115.61 51.36
N ASP A 253 46.67 115.39 51.43
CA ASP A 253 46.05 114.16 51.92
C ASP A 253 46.06 113.08 50.82
N PRO A 254 46.75 111.94 51.02
CA PRO A 254 46.84 110.88 50.02
C PRO A 254 45.53 110.10 49.80
N ASN A 255 44.46 110.41 50.55
CA ASN A 255 43.14 109.82 50.31
C ASN A 255 42.35 110.56 49.22
N VAL A 256 42.70 111.82 48.90
CA VAL A 256 42.05 112.63 47.85
C VAL A 256 42.42 112.10 46.47
N ARG A 257 41.56 111.25 45.92
CA ARG A 257 41.85 110.43 44.74
C ARG A 257 40.63 110.29 43.84
N VAL A 258 40.82 110.05 42.55
CA VAL A 258 39.70 109.86 41.60
C VAL A 258 39.53 108.39 41.20
N PHE A 259 38.28 107.92 41.25
CA PHE A 259 37.85 106.54 40.99
C PHE A 259 36.66 106.48 40.03
N GLU A 260 36.35 105.28 39.50
CA GLU A 260 35.09 105.01 38.80
C GLU A 260 34.15 104.13 39.65
N MET A 261 32.84 104.27 39.44
CA MET A 261 31.87 103.29 39.89
C MET A 261 31.74 102.17 38.84
N LEU A 262 32.35 101.01 39.11
CA LEU A 262 32.37 99.85 38.20
C LEU A 262 30.95 99.41 37.80
N PRO A 263 30.58 99.43 36.49
CA PRO A 263 29.28 98.98 36.04
C PRO A 263 29.03 97.47 36.27
N SER A 264 27.78 97.11 36.55
CA SER A 264 27.37 95.71 36.70
C SER A 264 27.54 94.93 35.38
N GLY A 265 28.14 93.75 35.44
CA GLY A 265 28.42 92.90 34.27
C GLY A 265 29.75 93.21 33.57
N TYR A 266 30.55 94.11 34.14
CA TYR A 266 31.88 94.48 33.66
C TYR A 266 32.97 94.10 34.66
N THR A 267 34.18 93.89 34.15
CA THR A 267 35.42 93.78 34.93
C THR A 267 36.36 94.91 34.53
N GLN A 268 36.97 95.56 35.52
CA GLN A 268 37.91 96.66 35.32
C GLN A 268 39.32 96.14 34.99
N THR A 269 39.94 96.70 33.97
CA THR A 269 41.30 96.35 33.52
C THR A 269 42.29 97.50 33.70
N VAL A 270 41.84 98.76 33.60
CA VAL A 270 42.67 99.96 33.87
C VAL A 270 41.97 100.91 34.83
N GLY A 271 42.74 101.49 35.75
CA GLY A 271 42.29 102.51 36.71
C GLY A 271 41.77 101.98 38.05
N GLY A 272 41.70 100.66 38.26
CA GLY A 272 41.11 100.07 39.48
C GLY A 272 41.84 100.28 40.80
N ALA A 273 42.96 101.00 40.78
CA ALA A 273 43.63 101.50 41.97
C ALA A 273 43.31 102.97 42.28
N GLY A 274 42.53 103.68 41.44
CA GLY A 274 42.33 105.13 41.52
C GLY A 274 43.57 105.96 41.15
N TYR A 275 43.41 107.26 40.97
CA TYR A 275 44.49 108.21 40.65
C TYR A 275 44.63 109.32 41.70
N ASP A 276 45.87 109.71 42.02
CA ASP A 276 46.17 110.68 43.08
C ASP A 276 46.08 112.12 42.58
N LEU A 277 45.38 113.01 43.30
CA LEU A 277 45.25 114.43 42.93
C LEU A 277 46.34 115.27 43.64
N ASP A 278 47.09 116.09 42.89
CA ASP A 278 48.29 116.79 43.41
C ASP A 278 48.14 118.32 43.58
N GLY A 279 46.92 118.84 43.39
CA GLY A 279 46.65 120.28 43.46
C GLY A 279 47.12 121.06 42.23
N THR A 280 47.35 120.39 41.10
CA THR A 280 47.66 121.00 39.81
C THR A 280 46.82 120.38 38.68
N ASP A 281 46.89 120.96 37.47
CA ASP A 281 46.16 120.42 36.32
C ASP A 281 46.61 119.01 35.93
N GLN A 282 45.68 118.05 35.94
CA GLN A 282 45.95 116.65 35.59
C GLN A 282 45.05 116.17 34.45
N SER A 283 45.63 115.42 33.51
CA SER A 283 44.89 114.88 32.36
C SER A 283 45.36 113.47 31.99
N GLY A 284 44.48 112.69 31.34
CA GLY A 284 44.77 111.31 30.93
C GLY A 284 44.59 110.27 32.04
N LEU A 285 43.76 110.57 33.04
CA LEU A 285 43.40 109.67 34.14
C LEU A 285 42.38 108.63 33.63
N ASN A 286 42.84 107.70 32.81
CA ASN A 286 41.98 106.87 31.95
C ASN A 286 41.60 105.53 32.59
N PHE A 287 40.31 105.20 32.59
CA PHE A 287 39.79 103.95 33.11
C PHE A 287 39.38 103.00 31.96
N ALA A 288 39.41 101.67 32.16
CA ALA A 288 38.96 100.70 31.13
C ALA A 288 38.29 99.45 31.73
N ASN A 289 37.23 98.95 31.08
CA ASN A 289 36.49 97.74 31.49
C ASN A 289 36.14 96.85 30.30
N PHE A 290 36.12 95.52 30.46
CA PHE A 290 35.44 94.60 29.53
C PHE A 290 34.09 94.13 30.10
N ALA A 291 33.11 93.86 29.24
CA ALA A 291 31.85 93.19 29.59
C ALA A 291 31.95 91.68 29.42
N PHE A 292 31.26 90.92 30.26
CA PHE A 292 31.29 89.45 30.21
C PHE A 292 30.72 88.86 28.90
N PHE A 293 31.33 87.76 28.46
CA PHE A 293 30.88 86.91 27.35
C PHE A 293 30.17 85.64 27.88
N SER A 294 29.41 84.95 27.03
CA SER A 294 28.83 83.63 27.31
C SER A 294 28.93 82.66 26.13
N ILE A 295 29.08 81.37 26.43
CA ILE A 295 29.13 80.28 25.44
C ILE A 295 28.01 79.29 25.77
N SER A 296 27.21 78.88 24.78
CA SER A 296 26.14 77.90 24.96
C SER A 296 25.93 77.01 23.73
N GLY A 297 25.32 75.86 23.98
CA GLY A 297 24.96 74.85 22.98
C GLY A 297 24.06 73.78 23.60
N ALA A 298 23.85 72.69 22.88
CA ALA A 298 23.06 71.56 23.33
C ALA A 298 23.63 70.20 22.87
N LYS A 299 23.50 69.19 23.72
CA LYS A 299 23.81 67.78 23.43
C LYS A 299 22.57 67.07 22.91
N PHE A 300 22.71 66.35 21.80
CA PHE A 300 21.66 65.55 21.19
C PHE A 300 22.09 64.08 21.05
N THR A 301 21.10 63.20 21.01
CA THR A 301 21.23 61.89 20.37
C THR A 301 20.93 62.06 18.90
N ASP A 302 21.75 61.46 18.04
CA ASP A 302 21.36 61.19 16.65
C ASP A 302 20.63 59.83 16.64
N LEU A 303 19.41 59.80 16.08
CA LEU A 303 18.55 58.62 16.14
C LEU A 303 18.84 57.64 15.00
N ASP A 304 19.21 58.11 13.82
CA ASP A 304 19.44 57.28 12.63
C ASP A 304 20.83 57.48 12.00
N GLY A 305 21.68 58.32 12.60
CA GLY A 305 23.06 58.55 12.15
C GLY A 305 23.16 59.51 10.97
N ASP A 306 22.09 60.28 10.67
CA ASP A 306 22.01 61.15 9.51
C ASP A 306 22.52 62.59 9.75
N GLY A 307 22.88 62.92 11.00
CA GLY A 307 23.36 64.24 11.43
C GLY A 307 22.25 65.27 11.63
N ASN A 308 21.05 64.86 12.07
CA ASN A 308 19.97 65.77 12.44
C ASN A 308 19.57 65.71 13.93
N TYR A 309 19.28 66.89 14.48
CA TYR A 309 18.77 67.13 15.84
C TYR A 309 17.45 66.43 16.14
N THR A 310 17.48 65.22 16.71
CA THR A 310 16.26 64.48 17.08
C THR A 310 15.84 64.70 18.55
N ASP A 311 16.67 64.33 19.53
CA ASP A 311 16.33 64.43 20.97
C ASP A 311 17.49 64.93 21.86
N GLY A 312 17.21 65.89 22.75
CA GLY A 312 18.21 66.57 23.59
C GLY A 312 18.51 65.87 24.93
N VAL A 313 19.77 65.53 25.19
CA VAL A 313 20.19 64.60 26.27
C VAL A 313 20.74 65.31 27.50
N ALA A 314 20.23 64.97 28.68
CA ALA A 314 20.68 65.48 29.97
C ALA A 314 21.80 64.62 30.60
N GLY A 315 22.64 65.24 31.43
CA GLY A 315 23.66 64.54 32.21
C GLY A 315 24.92 64.15 31.42
N TRP A 316 25.23 64.86 30.33
CA TRP A 316 26.54 64.83 29.70
C TRP A 316 27.43 65.92 30.28
N SER A 317 28.69 65.60 30.58
CA SER A 317 29.67 66.59 31.06
C SER A 317 30.29 67.35 29.90
N MET A 318 29.98 68.64 29.80
CA MET A 318 30.60 69.56 28.85
C MET A 318 31.71 70.34 29.56
N THR A 319 32.89 70.42 28.96
CA THR A 319 34.08 71.07 29.55
C THR A 319 34.51 72.25 28.70
N LEU A 320 34.76 73.40 29.32
CA LEU A 320 35.31 74.59 28.69
C LEU A 320 36.81 74.64 28.92
N TRP A 321 37.55 74.86 27.84
CA TRP A 321 39.00 75.04 27.85
C TRP A 321 39.32 76.41 27.25
N LYS A 322 40.33 77.08 27.80
CA LYS A 322 40.88 78.33 27.28
C LYS A 322 42.23 78.03 26.62
N ASP A 323 42.27 78.35 25.33
CA ASP A 323 43.40 78.27 24.40
C ASP A 323 44.64 78.97 24.96
N ASP A 324 45.80 78.33 24.83
CA ASP A 324 47.09 78.91 25.20
C ASP A 324 47.57 80.01 24.21
N GLY A 325 46.94 80.06 23.03
CA GLY A 325 47.09 81.09 22.00
C GLY A 325 47.56 80.56 20.64
N ASP A 326 47.61 79.24 20.44
CA ASP A 326 48.01 78.61 19.19
C ASP A 326 46.82 78.25 18.26
N GLY A 327 45.61 78.13 18.83
CA GLY A 327 44.36 77.90 18.11
C GLY A 327 44.08 76.43 17.74
N VAL A 328 44.81 75.48 18.33
CA VAL A 328 44.52 74.03 18.34
C VAL A 328 43.98 73.65 19.73
N PHE A 329 43.34 72.48 19.86
CA PHE A 329 42.89 71.98 21.16
C PHE A 329 43.83 70.90 21.69
N GLU A 330 44.44 71.18 22.84
CA GLU A 330 45.40 70.33 23.52
C GLU A 330 45.01 70.21 25.00
N ALA A 331 44.24 69.18 25.36
CA ALA A 331 43.79 68.93 26.75
C ALA A 331 44.91 68.85 27.83
N ASN A 332 46.18 68.79 27.42
CA ASN A 332 47.36 68.79 28.28
C ASN A 332 48.14 70.11 28.32
N GLU A 333 47.79 71.09 27.49
CA GLU A 333 48.44 72.41 27.38
C GLU A 333 47.42 73.55 27.64
N ASP A 334 46.19 73.39 27.14
CA ASP A 334 45.06 74.28 27.40
C ASP A 334 44.60 74.30 28.86
N SER A 335 44.07 75.45 29.27
CA SER A 335 43.60 75.68 30.64
C SER A 335 42.12 75.35 30.81
N ASN A 336 41.79 74.41 31.69
CA ASN A 336 40.40 74.05 32.00
C ASN A 336 39.73 75.14 32.85
N GLU A 337 38.71 75.78 32.30
CA GLU A 337 37.96 76.89 32.93
C GLU A 337 36.71 76.40 33.69
N GLY A 338 36.37 75.12 33.54
CA GLY A 338 35.30 74.45 34.28
C GLY A 338 34.49 73.50 33.42
N SER A 339 33.59 72.75 34.07
CA SER A 339 32.63 71.87 33.41
C SER A 339 31.22 72.11 33.90
N THR A 340 30.25 71.80 33.05
CA THR A 340 28.81 71.88 33.32
C THR A 340 28.12 70.61 32.83
N LEU A 341 26.94 70.30 33.38
CA LEU A 341 26.14 69.17 32.93
C LEU A 341 25.01 69.68 32.04
N THR A 342 24.77 68.97 30.93
CA THR A 342 23.60 69.23 30.09
C THR A 342 22.30 69.01 30.86
N VAL A 343 21.32 69.90 30.66
CA VAL A 343 20.01 69.81 31.34
C VAL A 343 19.00 69.01 30.50
N ALA A 344 17.79 68.79 31.04
CA ALA A 344 16.69 68.20 30.29
C ALA A 344 16.41 69.00 29.01
N GLY A 345 16.51 68.35 27.83
CA GLY A 345 16.48 69.02 26.53
C GLY A 345 17.86 69.40 25.97
N GLY A 346 18.95 68.85 26.51
CA GLY A 346 20.29 68.92 25.91
C GLY A 346 21.13 70.15 26.25
N ALA A 347 20.50 71.28 26.60
CA ALA A 347 21.17 72.57 26.70
C ALA A 347 22.28 72.64 27.77
N TYR A 348 23.33 73.41 27.49
CA TYR A 348 24.39 73.80 28.43
C TYR A 348 24.85 75.25 28.20
N SER A 349 25.43 75.88 29.23
CA SER A 349 26.03 77.21 29.11
C SER A 349 27.20 77.44 30.07
N PHE A 350 28.08 78.35 29.65
CA PHE A 350 29.15 78.96 30.43
C PHE A 350 28.94 80.49 30.41
N GLU A 351 28.95 81.12 31.57
CA GLU A 351 28.62 82.54 31.77
C GLU A 351 29.73 83.27 32.51
N ASN A 352 29.75 84.60 32.41
CA ASN A 352 30.73 85.48 33.07
C ASN A 352 32.17 85.27 32.58
N LEU A 353 32.33 84.90 31.30
CA LEU A 353 33.63 84.66 30.68
C LEU A 353 34.32 86.00 30.35
N GLY A 354 35.63 86.06 30.53
CA GLY A 354 36.44 87.16 30.00
C GLY A 354 36.77 86.96 28.52
N PRO A 355 37.33 87.98 27.84
CA PRO A 355 37.84 87.82 26.49
C PRO A 355 38.93 86.76 26.38
N GLY A 356 39.08 86.21 25.17
CA GLY A 356 40.04 85.15 24.84
C GLY A 356 39.47 84.12 23.88
N THR A 357 40.24 83.08 23.61
CA THR A 357 39.83 81.97 22.75
C THR A 357 39.50 80.74 23.58
N TYR A 358 38.44 80.03 23.22
CA TYR A 358 37.93 78.89 23.99
C TYR A 358 37.56 77.68 23.12
N PHE A 359 37.69 76.48 23.69
CA PHE A 359 37.21 75.22 23.13
C PHE A 359 36.15 74.62 24.06
N VAL A 360 35.17 73.92 23.49
CA VAL A 360 34.25 73.06 24.26
C VAL A 360 34.48 71.61 23.86
N THR A 361 34.54 70.72 24.84
CA THR A 361 34.55 69.27 24.63
C THR A 361 33.44 68.60 25.44
N GLU A 362 33.01 67.43 25.00
CA GLU A 362 32.14 66.56 25.79
C GLU A 362 32.93 65.47 26.54
N GLU A 363 32.19 64.57 27.19
CA GLU A 363 32.67 63.37 27.89
C GLU A 363 32.44 62.15 27.00
N ASP A 364 33.51 61.44 26.67
CA ASP A 364 33.46 60.13 26.01
C ASP A 364 32.74 59.11 26.90
N LYS A 365 31.83 58.32 26.31
CA LYS A 365 31.06 57.29 27.02
C LYS A 365 31.09 55.97 26.25
N ASP A 366 31.47 54.90 26.93
CA ASP A 366 31.42 53.53 26.38
C ASP A 366 30.02 53.24 25.79
N GLY A 367 29.97 52.69 24.57
CA GLY A 367 28.70 52.40 23.87
C GLY A 367 28.11 53.57 23.07
N TRP A 368 28.86 54.67 22.87
CA TRP A 368 28.41 55.85 22.13
C TRP A 368 29.48 56.36 21.15
N GLU A 369 29.10 56.51 19.89
CA GLU A 369 29.92 57.09 18.82
C GLU A 369 29.58 58.57 18.62
N VAL A 370 30.58 59.39 18.30
CA VAL A 370 30.37 60.81 17.92
C VAL A 370 30.02 60.86 16.43
N VAL A 371 28.81 61.30 16.07
CA VAL A 371 28.38 61.37 14.66
C VAL A 371 28.76 62.71 14.06
N THR A 372 28.24 63.80 14.65
CA THR A 372 28.74 65.14 14.38
C THR A 372 28.98 65.87 15.69
N GLY A 373 30.16 66.45 15.82
CA GLY A 373 30.44 67.39 16.89
C GLY A 373 31.21 68.57 16.31
N PRO A 374 31.06 69.76 16.88
CA PRO A 374 32.11 70.74 16.80
C PRO A 374 33.32 70.13 17.51
N VAL A 375 34.27 69.62 16.72
CA VAL A 375 35.69 69.90 17.01
C VAL A 375 35.78 71.42 16.98
N SER A 376 35.42 72.07 18.09
CA SER A 376 34.96 73.45 18.06
C SER A 376 36.12 74.31 17.62
N GLY A 377 36.06 74.85 16.40
CA GLY A 377 37.05 75.82 15.98
C GLY A 377 37.12 76.94 17.02
N PRO A 378 38.33 77.47 17.31
CA PRO A 378 38.58 78.39 18.42
C PRO A 378 37.47 79.46 18.58
N ILE A 379 36.72 79.40 19.68
CA ILE A 379 35.62 80.33 19.98
C ILE A 379 36.22 81.62 20.52
N ALA A 380 36.33 82.63 19.65
CA ALA A 380 36.79 83.96 20.03
C ALA A 380 35.71 84.72 20.83
N ALA A 381 35.97 84.93 22.12
CA ALA A 381 35.19 85.77 23.01
C ALA A 381 35.78 87.19 23.07
N THR A 382 34.91 88.19 22.88
CA THR A 382 35.21 89.63 23.00
C THR A 382 34.24 90.28 23.98
N SER A 383 34.54 91.49 24.48
CA SER A 383 33.64 92.23 25.39
C SER A 383 32.16 92.16 24.97
N GLY A 384 31.29 91.73 25.91
CA GLY A 384 29.82 91.81 25.81
C GLY A 384 29.13 90.87 24.80
N GLY A 385 29.87 89.96 24.15
CA GLY A 385 29.33 89.05 23.14
C GLY A 385 28.69 87.76 23.68
N SER A 386 28.25 86.88 22.77
CA SER A 386 27.92 85.49 23.09
C SER A 386 28.12 84.56 21.89
N SER A 387 28.43 83.29 22.14
CA SER A 387 28.47 82.21 21.15
C SER A 387 27.37 81.19 21.47
N THR A 388 26.55 80.84 20.47
CA THR A 388 25.37 79.98 20.63
C THR A 388 25.28 78.96 19.50
N GLY A 389 24.79 77.75 19.78
CA GLY A 389 24.66 76.67 18.78
C GLY A 389 25.94 75.84 18.64
N ASN A 390 26.68 75.70 19.73
CA ASN A 390 27.85 74.83 19.83
C ASN A 390 27.37 73.41 20.19
N ASP A 391 26.69 72.74 19.26
CA ASP A 391 25.84 71.59 19.55
C ASP A 391 26.51 70.24 19.22
N PHE A 392 26.33 69.20 20.03
CA PHE A 392 27.06 67.91 19.94
C PHE A 392 26.12 66.71 19.74
N GLU A 393 26.40 65.82 18.79
CA GLU A 393 25.53 64.70 18.37
C GLU A 393 26.26 63.34 18.48
N ASN A 394 25.66 62.39 19.21
CA ASN A 394 26.21 61.04 19.36
C ASN A 394 25.13 59.99 19.08
N PHE A 395 25.56 58.87 18.52
CA PHE A 395 24.74 57.70 18.25
C PHE A 395 25.12 56.62 19.26
N GLN A 396 24.14 55.96 19.86
CA GLN A 396 24.37 54.85 20.76
C GLN A 396 24.50 53.56 19.94
N GLU A 397 25.57 52.80 20.19
CA GLU A 397 25.78 51.49 19.58
C GLU A 397 24.54 50.60 19.74
N PHE A 398 24.16 49.91 18.68
CA PHE A 398 22.98 49.04 18.66
C PHE A 398 23.37 47.56 18.78
N SER A 399 22.36 46.70 18.65
CA SER A 399 22.48 45.25 18.63
C SER A 399 21.72 44.67 17.44
N ILE A 400 22.15 43.51 16.95
CA ILE A 400 21.35 42.67 16.05
C ILE A 400 20.98 41.38 16.77
N SER A 401 19.87 40.77 16.36
CA SER A 401 19.35 39.53 16.94
C SER A 401 18.48 38.75 15.98
N GLY A 402 18.40 37.45 16.21
CA GLY A 402 17.57 36.52 15.45
C GLY A 402 17.42 35.18 16.14
N THR A 403 16.73 34.27 15.46
CA THR A 403 16.52 32.89 15.86
C THR A 403 17.00 31.96 14.75
N LYS A 404 17.87 31.02 15.11
CA LYS A 404 18.28 29.91 14.28
C LYS A 404 17.28 28.76 14.45
N TYR A 405 16.79 28.21 13.35
CA TYR A 405 15.87 27.08 13.31
C TYR A 405 16.53 25.85 12.70
N GLU A 406 16.09 24.66 13.14
CA GLU A 406 16.19 23.42 12.38
C GLU A 406 14.96 23.35 11.48
N ASP A 407 15.20 23.48 10.18
CA ASP A 407 14.20 23.28 9.13
C ASP A 407 13.88 21.78 9.09
N ILE A 408 12.59 21.44 9.23
CA ILE A 408 12.14 20.05 9.39
C ILE A 408 11.84 19.37 8.04
N ASP A 409 11.25 20.10 7.09
CA ASP A 409 10.72 19.58 5.82
C ASP A 409 11.42 20.12 4.56
N GLY A 410 12.38 21.03 4.74
CA GLY A 410 13.25 21.59 3.72
C GLY A 410 12.63 22.74 2.91
N ASP A 411 11.45 23.24 3.28
CA ASP A 411 10.73 24.29 2.53
C ASP A 411 11.21 25.72 2.84
N GLY A 412 11.95 25.91 3.94
CA GLY A 412 12.52 27.18 4.37
C GLY A 412 12.18 27.51 5.82
N LEU A 413 11.67 28.73 6.06
CA LEU A 413 11.22 29.17 7.39
C LEU A 413 9.71 28.90 7.53
N GLY A 414 9.41 27.74 8.11
CA GLY A 414 8.07 27.16 8.24
C GLY A 414 7.34 27.50 9.54
N GLY A 415 6.18 26.87 9.74
CA GLY A 415 5.37 26.97 10.98
C GLY A 415 5.54 25.78 11.92
N ASP A 416 6.28 24.78 11.46
CA ASP A 416 6.56 23.46 12.01
C ASP A 416 8.03 23.31 12.42
N ASP A 417 8.91 24.21 11.94
CA ASP A 417 10.29 24.40 12.37
C ASP A 417 10.45 24.48 13.89
N VAL A 418 11.61 24.01 14.34
CA VAL A 418 11.99 24.03 15.76
C VAL A 418 13.25 24.87 15.96
N ALA A 419 13.28 25.64 17.06
CA ALA A 419 14.45 26.45 17.38
C ALA A 419 15.68 25.56 17.64
N TRP A 420 16.84 25.96 17.11
CA TRP A 420 18.04 25.15 17.07
C TRP A 420 18.66 24.95 18.47
N ASP A 421 18.61 23.73 19.00
CA ASP A 421 19.33 23.39 20.24
C ASP A 421 20.81 23.11 19.92
N ALA A 422 21.63 24.15 20.03
CA ALA A 422 23.08 24.06 19.80
C ALA A 422 23.80 22.98 20.64
N SER A 423 23.22 22.54 21.75
CA SER A 423 23.78 21.45 22.57
C SER A 423 23.42 20.04 22.11
N ALA A 424 22.36 19.90 21.32
CA ALA A 424 21.91 18.64 20.73
C ALA A 424 22.32 18.49 19.26
N LEU A 425 22.27 19.58 18.49
CA LEU A 425 22.41 19.60 17.03
C LEU A 425 23.81 20.04 16.55
N GLY A 426 24.58 20.70 17.40
CA GLY A 426 25.91 21.24 17.08
C GLY A 426 25.97 22.76 17.22
N ALA A 427 27.17 23.27 17.53
CA ALA A 427 27.39 24.71 17.70
C ALA A 427 27.33 25.43 16.35
N VAL A 428 26.54 26.50 16.29
CA VAL A 428 26.46 27.45 15.17
C VAL A 428 26.98 28.78 15.70
N THR A 429 27.81 29.47 14.91
CA THR A 429 28.29 30.83 15.21
C THR A 429 27.80 31.76 14.11
N ILE A 430 27.09 32.82 14.49
CA ILE A 430 26.65 33.89 13.58
C ILE A 430 27.68 35.03 13.65
N TYR A 431 27.97 35.68 12.52
CA TYR A 431 28.87 36.83 12.49
C TYR A 431 28.42 37.90 11.48
N VAL A 432 28.83 39.14 11.74
CA VAL A 432 28.71 40.28 10.81
C VAL A 432 30.05 40.49 10.15
N GLU A 433 30.06 40.49 8.82
CA GLU A 433 31.24 40.74 8.00
C GLU A 433 31.58 42.24 7.97
N LEU A 434 32.66 42.65 8.64
CA LEU A 434 33.04 44.06 8.79
C LEU A 434 34.35 44.44 8.07
N ASP A 435 35.19 43.48 7.65
CA ASP A 435 36.49 43.78 7.01
C ASP A 435 36.62 43.43 5.52
N ASP A 436 35.52 43.07 4.85
CA ASP A 436 35.43 42.67 3.42
C ASP A 436 36.31 41.43 3.09
N VAL A 437 36.48 40.49 4.04
CA VAL A 437 37.33 39.30 3.91
C VAL A 437 36.54 38.02 4.17
N GLU A 438 36.09 37.38 3.08
CA GLU A 438 35.35 36.11 3.03
C GLU A 438 35.69 35.10 4.16
N GLY A 439 34.83 35.09 5.20
CA GLY A 439 34.82 34.10 6.27
C GLY A 439 35.42 34.58 7.59
N LEU A 440 34.65 34.46 8.69
CA LEU A 440 34.94 34.95 10.05
C LEU A 440 36.43 35.19 10.36
N THR A 441 36.79 36.47 10.42
CA THR A 441 38.14 36.96 10.69
C THR A 441 38.30 37.45 12.13
N ALA A 442 39.27 38.33 12.36
CA ALA A 442 39.46 39.07 13.61
C ALA A 442 39.03 40.54 13.50
N GLY A 443 38.55 40.98 12.33
CA GLY A 443 37.87 42.27 12.13
C GLY A 443 36.38 42.20 12.44
N ASP A 444 35.79 41.00 12.31
CA ASP A 444 34.36 40.74 12.50
C ASP A 444 33.93 40.65 13.96
N VAL A 445 32.61 40.73 14.14
CA VAL A 445 31.91 40.54 15.41
C VAL A 445 30.93 39.37 15.28
N SER A 446 30.93 38.49 16.28
CA SER A 446 30.24 37.20 16.23
C SER A 446 29.60 36.81 17.56
N ALA A 447 28.57 35.96 17.49
CA ALA A 447 27.94 35.33 18.65
C ALA A 447 27.62 33.85 18.38
N ASP A 448 27.75 33.02 19.41
CA ASP A 448 27.30 31.63 19.37
C ASP A 448 25.78 31.55 19.58
N VAL A 449 25.12 30.66 18.84
CA VAL A 449 23.68 30.38 18.96
C VAL A 449 23.38 29.65 20.28
N GLY A 450 22.35 30.09 21.00
CA GLY A 450 21.89 29.46 22.24
C GLY A 450 21.14 28.15 22.03
N ASN A 451 20.92 27.40 23.11
CA ASN A 451 20.15 26.13 23.08
C ASN A 451 18.65 26.31 22.78
N ASP A 452 18.17 27.56 22.68
CA ASP A 452 16.81 27.93 22.32
C ASP A 452 16.75 28.61 20.93
N GLY A 453 17.77 28.39 20.10
CA GLY A 453 17.94 29.01 18.79
C GLY A 453 18.29 30.50 18.81
N THR A 454 18.19 31.19 19.95
CA THR A 454 18.37 32.65 19.98
C THR A 454 19.84 33.05 19.90
N TRP A 455 20.12 34.15 19.21
CA TRP A 455 21.45 34.74 19.12
C TRP A 455 21.36 36.28 19.11
N SER A 456 22.41 36.95 19.60
CA SER A 456 22.52 38.41 19.54
C SER A 456 23.97 38.89 19.54
N ILE A 457 24.24 39.91 18.73
CA ILE A 457 25.53 40.62 18.67
C ILE A 457 25.26 42.07 19.09
N SER A 458 26.11 42.63 19.95
CA SER A 458 25.93 43.95 20.56
C SER A 458 27.21 44.78 20.48
N GLY A 459 27.06 46.11 20.37
CA GLY A 459 28.19 47.01 20.23
C GLY A 459 28.50 47.31 18.76
N LEU A 460 27.44 47.47 17.96
CA LEU A 460 27.52 47.78 16.54
C LEU A 460 27.38 49.30 16.33
N GLY A 461 28.35 49.88 15.64
CA GLY A 461 28.33 51.27 15.20
C GLY A 461 27.60 51.45 13.87
N LEU A 462 27.63 52.68 13.35
CA LEU A 462 27.03 53.00 12.04
C LEU A 462 27.79 52.35 10.86
N ASP A 463 29.01 51.89 11.08
CA ASP A 463 29.85 51.18 10.11
C ASP A 463 29.33 49.77 9.80
N ALA A 464 28.63 49.14 10.74
CA ALA A 464 27.98 47.83 10.54
C ALA A 464 26.72 47.90 9.66
N VAL A 465 26.12 49.08 9.43
CA VAL A 465 24.85 49.20 8.69
C VAL A 465 25.04 48.82 7.22
N GLY A 466 24.29 47.81 6.78
CA GLY A 466 24.38 47.23 5.43
C GLY A 466 25.45 46.15 5.26
N ALA A 467 26.18 45.79 6.32
CA ALA A 467 27.05 44.62 6.34
C ALA A 467 26.25 43.31 6.21
N GLU A 468 26.84 42.29 5.58
CA GLU A 468 26.22 40.98 5.41
C GLU A 468 26.38 40.13 6.69
N ILE A 469 25.31 39.44 7.08
CA ILE A 469 25.28 38.53 8.24
C ILE A 469 25.40 37.10 7.73
N PHE A 470 26.32 36.33 8.30
CA PHE A 470 26.64 34.95 7.90
C PHE A 470 26.61 34.00 9.09
N GLU A 471 26.50 32.70 8.80
CA GLU A 471 26.60 31.63 9.78
C GLU A 471 27.73 30.65 9.46
N ILE A 472 28.27 30.02 10.51
CA ILE A 472 29.20 28.89 10.41
C ILE A 472 28.47 27.63 10.84
N LEU A 473 28.34 26.70 9.90
CA LEU A 473 27.56 25.48 10.05
C LEU A 473 28.35 24.26 10.52
N PRO A 474 27.72 23.35 11.28
CA PRO A 474 28.23 22.00 11.52
C PRO A 474 28.29 21.16 10.23
N ASP A 475 29.22 20.20 10.18
CA ASP A 475 29.28 19.17 9.13
C ASP A 475 27.94 18.39 9.05
N GLY A 476 27.43 18.16 7.83
CA GLY A 476 26.19 17.40 7.59
C GLY A 476 24.89 18.22 7.75
N THR A 477 24.97 19.53 7.49
CA THR A 477 23.84 20.46 7.56
C THR A 477 23.83 21.37 6.33
N THR A 478 22.64 21.75 5.87
CA THR A 478 22.44 22.54 4.64
C THR A 478 21.45 23.67 4.88
N GLU A 479 21.82 24.89 4.48
CA GLU A 479 20.98 26.10 4.54
C GLU A 479 19.83 26.06 3.53
N THR A 480 18.62 26.41 3.98
CA THR A 480 17.41 26.47 3.13
C THR A 480 16.93 27.89 2.90
N THR A 481 17.14 28.80 3.85
CA THR A 481 16.71 30.21 3.75
C THR A 481 17.86 31.20 3.58
N GLY A 482 18.42 31.24 2.37
CA GLY A 482 19.35 32.28 1.94
C GLY A 482 18.68 33.59 1.51
N LEU A 483 18.01 34.28 2.43
CA LEU A 483 17.93 35.75 2.36
C LEU A 483 19.21 36.25 3.01
N VAL A 484 20.11 36.88 2.23
CA VAL A 484 21.29 37.54 2.81
C VAL A 484 20.78 38.65 3.72
N ASN A 485 20.74 38.36 5.02
CA ASN A 485 20.33 39.29 6.04
C ASN A 485 21.44 40.35 6.11
N THR A 486 21.10 41.58 5.70
CA THR A 486 21.98 42.73 5.90
C THR A 486 21.59 43.42 7.18
N VAL A 487 22.56 43.87 7.98
CA VAL A 487 22.31 44.65 9.18
C VAL A 487 21.51 45.90 8.83
N ASP A 488 20.24 45.94 9.22
CA ASP A 488 19.42 47.14 9.11
C ASP A 488 19.86 48.15 10.19
N ASN A 489 19.52 49.43 10.02
CA ASN A 489 19.72 50.44 11.05
C ASN A 489 18.47 50.49 11.96
N PRO A 490 18.51 49.94 13.20
CA PRO A 490 17.36 49.98 14.11
C PRO A 490 17.24 51.33 14.83
N GLY A 491 18.16 52.25 14.56
CA GLY A 491 18.37 53.49 15.27
C GLY A 491 19.20 53.34 16.56
N SER A 492 19.56 54.49 17.09
CA SER A 492 20.42 54.72 18.26
C SER A 492 20.00 53.88 19.47
N GLY A 493 20.85 52.93 19.88
CA GLY A 493 20.60 52.03 21.01
C GLY A 493 19.46 51.02 20.77
N GLY A 494 19.06 50.83 19.51
CA GLY A 494 18.01 49.92 19.09
C GLY A 494 18.46 48.45 19.01
N THR A 495 17.55 47.63 18.50
CA THR A 495 17.84 46.23 18.15
C THR A 495 17.27 45.94 16.78
N ASP A 496 18.14 45.55 15.84
CA ASP A 496 17.72 44.93 14.59
C ASP A 496 17.34 43.47 14.89
N SER A 497 16.17 43.03 14.40
CA SER A 497 15.50 41.84 14.92
C SER A 497 14.67 41.12 13.85
N GLY A 498 14.74 39.79 13.84
CA GLY A 498 14.13 38.96 12.82
C GLY A 498 15.12 38.53 11.72
N ASN A 499 16.42 38.65 12.00
CA ASN A 499 17.50 38.06 11.22
C ASN A 499 17.54 36.54 11.46
N ASP A 500 16.50 35.84 11.02
CA ASP A 500 16.33 34.41 11.28
C ASP A 500 17.03 33.58 10.20
N PHE A 501 17.51 32.38 10.57
CA PHE A 501 18.22 31.43 9.70
C PHE A 501 17.60 30.03 9.86
N ALA A 502 17.43 29.27 8.78
CA ALA A 502 16.91 27.90 8.80
C ALA A 502 17.73 26.94 7.93
N ASN A 503 17.96 25.74 8.47
CA ASN A 503 18.81 24.70 7.87
C ASN A 503 18.31 23.33 8.29
N PHE A 504 18.33 22.38 7.36
CA PHE A 504 18.12 20.97 7.71
C PHE A 504 19.45 20.27 8.01
N ARG A 505 19.34 19.10 8.65
CA ARG A 505 20.43 18.13 8.79
C ARG A 505 20.22 16.99 7.80
N ASP A 506 21.31 16.45 7.28
CA ASP A 506 21.29 15.43 6.24
C ASP A 506 20.56 14.15 6.68
N PHE A 507 19.74 13.59 5.78
CA PHE A 507 19.05 12.30 5.92
C PHE A 507 19.80 11.20 5.16
N SER A 508 19.59 9.94 5.57
CA SER A 508 20.13 8.76 4.89
C SER A 508 19.05 7.69 4.65
N ILE A 509 19.06 7.07 3.47
CA ILE A 509 18.18 5.94 3.12
C ILE A 509 19.06 4.71 2.87
N SER A 510 18.74 3.59 3.52
CA SER A 510 19.50 2.35 3.38
C SER A 510 18.62 1.10 3.44
N GLY A 511 19.10 0.03 2.82
CA GLY A 511 18.45 -1.28 2.77
C GLY A 511 19.40 -2.33 2.23
N ALA A 512 18.88 -3.52 1.95
CA ALA A 512 19.62 -4.62 1.36
C ALA A 512 18.79 -5.38 0.31
N LYS A 513 19.48 -5.82 -0.74
CA LYS A 513 18.96 -6.72 -1.78
C LYS A 513 19.22 -8.17 -1.39
N PHE A 514 18.18 -9.00 -1.42
CA PHE A 514 18.26 -10.44 -1.16
C PHE A 514 17.79 -11.26 -2.37
N THR A 515 18.26 -12.50 -2.45
CA THR A 515 17.56 -13.56 -3.18
C THR A 515 16.61 -14.22 -2.20
N ASP A 516 15.34 -14.35 -2.60
CA ASP A 516 14.42 -15.28 -1.95
C ASP A 516 14.68 -16.67 -2.55
N LEU A 517 14.91 -17.68 -1.69
CA LEU A 517 15.32 -19.01 -2.15
C LEU A 517 14.11 -19.91 -2.47
N ASP A 518 13.01 -19.78 -1.75
CA ASP A 518 11.82 -20.62 -1.85
C ASP A 518 10.53 -19.82 -2.13
N GLY A 519 10.60 -18.49 -2.20
CA GLY A 519 9.46 -17.62 -2.49
C GLY A 519 8.61 -17.32 -1.25
N ASP A 520 9.12 -17.61 -0.05
CA ASP A 520 8.37 -17.47 1.21
C ASP A 520 8.49 -16.10 1.89
N GLY A 521 9.34 -15.21 1.35
CA GLY A 521 9.60 -13.87 1.87
C GLY A 521 10.57 -13.83 3.07
N ASN A 522 11.51 -14.79 3.20
CA ASN A 522 12.55 -14.76 4.23
C ASN A 522 13.97 -14.49 3.67
N TYR A 523 14.71 -13.64 4.39
CA TYR A 523 16.09 -13.27 4.09
C TYR A 523 17.06 -14.47 4.13
N THR A 524 17.40 -15.05 2.96
CA THR A 524 18.37 -16.15 2.87
C THR A 524 19.79 -15.69 2.54
N ASP A 525 20.02 -15.01 1.41
CA ASP A 525 21.35 -14.55 0.96
C ASP A 525 21.33 -13.16 0.30
N GLY A 526 22.29 -12.29 0.66
CA GLY A 526 22.35 -10.89 0.20
C GLY A 526 23.19 -10.69 -1.08
N VAL A 527 22.60 -10.07 -2.10
CA VAL A 527 23.11 -10.04 -3.49
C VAL A 527 23.85 -8.74 -3.83
N ALA A 528 25.06 -8.87 -4.39
CA ALA A 528 25.88 -7.74 -4.85
C ALA A 528 25.68 -7.41 -6.33
N GLY A 529 25.87 -6.15 -6.70
CA GLY A 529 25.85 -5.69 -8.09
C GLY A 529 24.46 -5.44 -8.67
N TRP A 530 23.45 -5.24 -7.82
CA TRP A 530 22.14 -4.74 -8.21
C TRP A 530 22.13 -3.21 -8.19
N SER A 531 21.63 -2.57 -9.25
CA SER A 531 21.43 -1.11 -9.29
C SER A 531 20.18 -0.72 -8.54
N MET A 532 20.35 0.06 -7.48
CA MET A 532 19.27 0.71 -6.73
C MET A 532 19.22 2.18 -7.13
N THR A 533 18.04 2.72 -7.41
CA THR A 533 17.82 4.09 -7.88
C THR A 533 16.95 4.84 -6.87
N LEU A 534 17.34 6.06 -6.54
CA LEU A 534 16.58 6.96 -5.67
C LEU A 534 15.82 7.98 -6.52
N TRP A 535 14.55 8.16 -6.20
CA TRP A 535 13.66 9.14 -6.81
C TRP A 535 13.09 10.05 -5.73
N LYS A 536 12.96 11.33 -6.03
CA LYS A 536 12.28 12.32 -5.20
C LYS A 536 10.92 12.65 -5.83
N ASP A 537 9.89 12.41 -5.02
CA ASP A 537 8.46 12.65 -5.26
C ASP A 537 8.21 14.10 -5.69
N ASP A 538 7.31 14.30 -6.66
CA ASP A 538 6.85 15.63 -7.07
C ASP A 538 5.88 16.29 -6.06
N GLY A 539 5.38 15.50 -5.12
CA GLY A 539 4.56 15.90 -3.96
C GLY A 539 3.15 15.30 -3.95
N ASP A 540 2.83 14.36 -4.84
CA ASP A 540 1.54 13.68 -4.88
C ASP A 540 1.51 12.35 -4.08
N GLY A 541 2.69 11.79 -3.77
CA GLY A 541 2.88 10.60 -2.94
C GLY A 541 2.67 9.27 -3.67
N VAL A 542 2.62 9.27 -5.00
CA VAL A 542 2.68 8.12 -5.89
C VAL A 542 4.08 8.08 -6.55
N PHE A 543 4.47 6.93 -7.13
CA PHE A 543 5.74 6.81 -7.85
C PHE A 543 5.52 6.84 -9.36
N GLU A 544 6.06 7.88 -9.99
CA GLU A 544 5.93 8.17 -11.41
C GLU A 544 7.32 8.44 -12.00
N ALA A 545 8.02 7.41 -12.50
CA ALA A 545 9.37 7.51 -13.09
C ALA A 545 9.54 8.52 -14.26
N ASN A 546 8.45 9.14 -14.74
CA ASN A 546 8.42 10.18 -15.76
C ASN A 546 8.03 11.58 -15.25
N GLU A 547 7.67 11.72 -13.98
CA GLU A 547 7.28 12.99 -13.32
C GLU A 547 8.23 13.24 -12.11
N ASP A 548 8.53 12.19 -11.35
CA ASP A 548 9.54 12.19 -10.27
C ASP A 548 10.96 12.48 -10.75
N SER A 549 11.74 13.10 -9.86
CA SER A 549 13.13 13.45 -10.14
C SER A 549 14.11 12.37 -9.68
N ASN A 550 14.99 11.94 -10.59
CA ASN A 550 16.01 10.94 -10.29
C ASN A 550 17.20 11.59 -9.56
N GLU A 551 17.42 11.21 -8.31
CA GLU A 551 18.48 11.73 -7.43
C GLU A 551 19.79 10.94 -7.54
N GLY A 552 19.77 9.81 -8.25
CA GLY A 552 20.94 9.00 -8.57
C GLY A 552 20.72 7.51 -8.34
N SER A 553 21.78 6.73 -8.60
CA SER A 553 21.78 5.29 -8.35
C SER A 553 23.09 4.81 -7.71
N THR A 554 22.99 3.67 -7.01
CA THR A 554 24.09 3.00 -6.33
C THR A 554 24.05 1.50 -6.61
N LEU A 555 25.16 0.79 -6.40
CA LEU A 555 25.23 -0.66 -6.56
C LEU A 555 25.25 -1.34 -5.18
N THR A 556 24.46 -2.40 -5.01
CA THR A 556 24.51 -3.24 -3.82
C THR A 556 25.89 -3.88 -3.64
N VAL A 557 26.39 -3.93 -2.41
CA VAL A 557 27.71 -4.49 -2.09
C VAL A 557 27.61 -5.98 -1.73
N ALA A 558 28.76 -6.63 -1.50
CA ALA A 558 28.81 -8.00 -0.98
C ALA A 558 28.02 -8.11 0.33
N GLY A 559 26.96 -8.93 0.33
CA GLY A 559 25.99 -9.03 1.42
C GLY A 559 24.73 -8.18 1.25
N GLY A 560 24.42 -7.69 0.04
CA GLY A 560 23.13 -7.09 -0.31
C GLY A 560 22.99 -5.59 -0.04
N ALA A 561 23.74 -5.04 0.90
CA ALA A 561 23.52 -3.68 1.41
C ALA A 561 23.72 -2.56 0.36
N TYR A 562 22.93 -1.50 0.46
CA TYR A 562 23.06 -0.24 -0.26
C TYR A 562 22.70 0.95 0.65
N SER A 563 23.21 2.15 0.33
CA SER A 563 22.74 3.39 0.96
C SER A 563 22.84 4.61 0.04
N PHE A 564 22.02 5.60 0.36
CA PHE A 564 22.03 6.97 -0.16
C PHE A 564 22.23 7.92 1.04
N GLU A 565 23.19 8.83 0.94
CA GLU A 565 23.67 9.69 2.03
C GLU A 565 23.60 11.16 1.61
N ASN A 566 23.55 12.08 2.58
CA ASN A 566 23.49 13.54 2.35
C ASN A 566 22.22 13.96 1.59
N LEU A 567 21.08 13.36 1.95
CA LEU A 567 19.78 13.68 1.37
C LEU A 567 19.12 14.84 2.12
N GLY A 568 18.47 15.75 1.40
CA GLY A 568 17.58 16.73 2.02
C GLY A 568 16.25 16.11 2.46
N PRO A 569 15.45 16.83 3.26
CA PRO A 569 14.07 16.48 3.53
C PRO A 569 13.19 16.37 2.27
N GLY A 570 12.05 15.71 2.43
CA GLY A 570 11.06 15.47 1.39
C GLY A 570 10.64 14.00 1.31
N THR A 571 9.86 13.66 0.29
CA THR A 571 9.40 12.30 0.06
C THR A 571 10.25 11.62 -1.03
N TYR A 572 10.63 10.37 -0.78
CA TYR A 572 11.49 9.60 -1.68
C TYR A 572 10.95 8.20 -1.96
N PHE A 573 11.27 7.68 -3.14
CA PHE A 573 11.06 6.30 -3.54
C PHE A 573 12.41 5.64 -3.86
N VAL A 574 12.57 4.38 -3.47
CA VAL A 574 13.67 3.55 -3.98
C VAL A 574 13.09 2.54 -4.96
N THR A 575 13.76 2.34 -6.10
CA THR A 575 13.48 1.25 -7.03
C THR A 575 14.76 0.47 -7.30
N GLU A 576 14.63 -0.79 -7.68
CA GLU A 576 15.73 -1.58 -8.23
C GLU A 576 15.76 -1.55 -9.77
N GLU A 577 16.76 -2.17 -10.37
CA GLU A 577 16.77 -2.53 -11.78
C GLU A 577 16.04 -3.87 -12.00
N ASP A 578 15.12 -3.88 -12.97
CA ASP A 578 14.55 -5.11 -13.53
C ASP A 578 15.67 -5.91 -14.22
N LYS A 579 15.72 -7.22 -13.98
CA LYS A 579 16.65 -8.15 -14.65
C LYS A 579 15.87 -9.28 -15.31
N ASP A 580 16.10 -9.49 -16.60
CA ASP A 580 15.64 -10.69 -17.32
C ASP A 580 16.00 -11.97 -16.51
N GLY A 581 15.02 -12.85 -16.26
CA GLY A 581 15.22 -14.08 -15.48
C GLY A 581 14.98 -13.95 -13.97
N TRP A 582 14.44 -12.83 -13.48
CA TRP A 582 14.19 -12.57 -12.06
C TRP A 582 12.83 -11.91 -11.82
N GLU A 583 12.04 -12.52 -10.95
CA GLU A 583 10.76 -11.99 -10.47
C GLU A 583 10.92 -11.25 -9.14
N VAL A 584 10.08 -10.25 -8.89
CA VAL A 584 10.03 -9.51 -7.63
C VAL A 584 9.05 -10.22 -6.69
N VAL A 585 9.53 -10.74 -5.55
CA VAL A 585 8.69 -11.48 -4.57
C VAL A 585 8.10 -10.51 -3.55
N THR A 586 8.96 -9.90 -2.74
CA THR A 586 8.60 -8.74 -1.92
C THR A 586 9.43 -7.54 -2.37
N GLY A 587 8.86 -6.81 -3.32
CA GLY A 587 9.37 -5.52 -3.74
C GLY A 587 8.76 -4.40 -2.91
N PRO A 588 9.56 -3.49 -2.35
CA PRO A 588 9.15 -2.11 -2.25
C PRO A 588 8.99 -1.55 -3.67
N VAL A 589 7.75 -1.45 -4.14
CA VAL A 589 7.29 -0.09 -4.46
C VAL A 589 7.22 0.58 -3.10
N SER A 590 8.36 1.13 -2.64
CA SER A 590 8.48 1.60 -1.25
C SER A 590 7.42 2.65 -1.05
N GLY A 591 6.46 2.43 -0.14
CA GLY A 591 5.53 3.49 0.23
C GLY A 591 6.34 4.75 0.60
N PRO A 592 5.86 5.95 0.23
CA PRO A 592 6.64 7.19 0.22
C PRO A 592 7.52 7.35 1.48
N ILE A 593 8.84 7.35 1.29
CA ILE A 593 9.82 7.47 2.38
C ILE A 593 9.91 8.95 2.75
N ALA A 594 9.21 9.34 3.80
CA ALA A 594 9.29 10.68 4.36
C ALA A 594 10.65 10.90 5.06
N ALA A 595 11.54 11.61 4.40
CA ALA A 595 12.77 12.13 4.98
C ALA A 595 12.50 13.44 5.71
N THR A 596 12.89 13.50 6.99
CA THR A 596 12.86 14.70 7.83
C THR A 596 14.24 14.96 8.42
N SER A 597 14.51 16.23 8.73
CA SER A 597 15.81 16.74 9.19
C SER A 597 16.58 15.81 10.15
N GLY A 598 17.74 15.32 9.69
CA GLY A 598 18.68 14.53 10.47
C GLY A 598 18.20 13.15 10.92
N GLY A 599 17.18 12.59 10.25
CA GLY A 599 16.73 11.22 10.42
C GLY A 599 17.50 10.19 9.57
N SER A 600 17.03 8.94 9.61
CA SER A 600 17.49 7.88 8.71
C SER A 600 16.38 6.85 8.48
N SER A 601 16.25 6.36 7.24
CA SER A 601 15.42 5.18 6.92
C SER A 601 16.32 3.96 6.69
N THR A 602 15.98 2.85 7.35
CA THR A 602 16.77 1.59 7.33
C THR A 602 15.84 0.39 7.18
N GLY A 603 16.26 -0.65 6.46
CA GLY A 603 15.44 -1.84 6.20
C GLY A 603 14.48 -1.66 5.03
N ASN A 604 14.86 -0.83 4.06
CA ASN A 604 14.16 -0.69 2.78
C ASN A 604 14.62 -1.83 1.86
N ASP A 605 14.28 -3.07 2.23
CA ASP A 605 14.89 -4.27 1.67
C ASP A 605 14.12 -4.79 0.44
N PHE A 606 14.81 -5.41 -0.51
CA PHE A 606 14.28 -5.83 -1.83
C PHE A 606 14.53 -7.32 -2.08
N GLU A 607 13.50 -8.09 -2.40
CA GLU A 607 13.57 -9.56 -2.53
C GLU A 607 13.10 -10.04 -3.90
N ASN A 608 13.96 -10.81 -4.58
CA ASN A 608 13.67 -11.35 -5.92
C ASN A 608 14.01 -12.83 -5.96
N PHE A 609 13.22 -13.55 -6.74
CA PHE A 609 13.36 -14.97 -7.01
C PHE A 609 13.82 -15.14 -8.46
N GLN A 610 14.89 -15.89 -8.67
CA GLN A 610 15.36 -16.19 -10.02
C GLN A 610 14.47 -17.27 -10.62
N GLU A 611 13.95 -17.03 -11.83
CA GLU A 611 13.19 -18.01 -12.59
C GLU A 611 13.92 -19.36 -12.68
N PHE A 612 13.18 -20.45 -12.55
CA PHE A 612 13.72 -21.81 -12.58
C PHE A 612 13.41 -22.52 -13.90
N SER A 613 13.71 -23.82 -13.92
CA SER A 613 13.49 -24.72 -15.04
C SER A 613 12.89 -26.03 -14.55
N ILE A 614 12.12 -26.72 -15.40
CA ILE A 614 11.71 -28.10 -15.20
C ILE A 614 12.28 -28.99 -16.30
N SER A 615 12.49 -30.26 -16.00
CA SER A 615 13.09 -31.21 -16.94
C SER A 615 12.72 -32.66 -16.66
N GLY A 616 12.75 -33.47 -17.72
CA GLY A 616 12.50 -34.89 -17.64
C GLY A 616 12.92 -35.62 -18.91
N THR A 617 12.58 -36.89 -18.96
CA THR A 617 12.82 -37.79 -20.09
C THR A 617 11.51 -38.49 -20.47
N LYS A 618 11.17 -38.41 -21.75
CA LYS A 618 10.09 -39.18 -22.38
C LYS A 618 10.63 -40.55 -22.80
N TYR A 619 9.90 -41.61 -22.48
CA TYR A 619 10.20 -42.99 -22.83
C TYR A 619 9.12 -43.58 -23.76
N GLU A 620 9.55 -44.52 -24.59
CA GLU A 620 8.68 -45.56 -25.18
C GLU A 620 8.67 -46.70 -24.16
N ASP A 621 7.52 -46.89 -23.52
CA ASP A 621 7.24 -48.04 -22.66
C ASP A 621 7.18 -49.27 -23.56
N ILE A 622 7.93 -50.31 -23.24
CA ILE A 622 8.09 -51.48 -24.12
C ILE A 622 7.06 -52.57 -23.87
N ASP A 623 6.62 -52.80 -22.62
CA ASP A 623 5.70 -53.89 -22.25
C ASP A 623 4.37 -53.42 -21.64
N GLY A 624 4.23 -52.13 -21.33
CA GLY A 624 3.02 -51.51 -20.83
C GLY A 624 2.91 -51.50 -19.30
N ASP A 625 3.95 -51.87 -18.56
CA ASP A 625 3.94 -51.93 -17.08
C ASP A 625 4.22 -50.57 -16.39
N GLY A 626 4.55 -49.53 -17.16
CA GLY A 626 4.95 -48.21 -16.70
C GLY A 626 6.45 -47.95 -16.90
N LEU A 627 7.05 -47.04 -16.14
CA LEU A 627 8.50 -46.76 -16.25
C LEU A 627 9.37 -47.92 -15.74
N GLY A 628 9.82 -48.75 -16.69
CA GLY A 628 10.57 -49.97 -16.50
C GLY A 628 12.10 -49.85 -16.59
N GLY A 629 12.78 -51.00 -16.61
CA GLY A 629 14.25 -51.10 -16.72
C GLY A 629 14.74 -51.45 -18.13
N ASP A 630 13.80 -51.75 -19.01
CA ASP A 630 13.92 -52.22 -20.39
C ASP A 630 13.41 -51.18 -21.40
N ASP A 631 12.65 -50.19 -20.93
CA ASP A 631 12.25 -48.97 -21.64
C ASP A 631 13.39 -48.25 -22.34
N VAL A 632 13.02 -47.56 -23.41
CA VAL A 632 13.94 -46.80 -24.24
C VAL A 632 13.50 -45.34 -24.34
N ALA A 633 14.48 -44.42 -24.27
CA ALA A 633 14.20 -43.00 -24.43
C ALA A 633 13.60 -42.72 -25.82
N TRP A 634 12.55 -41.90 -25.85
CA TRP A 634 11.72 -41.65 -27.02
C TRP A 634 12.50 -40.95 -28.15
N ASP A 635 12.75 -41.64 -29.26
CA ASP A 635 13.31 -41.00 -30.46
C ASP A 635 12.19 -40.31 -31.24
N ALA A 636 11.99 -39.02 -30.94
CA ALA A 636 10.99 -38.18 -31.60
C ALA A 636 11.12 -38.13 -33.15
N SER A 637 12.28 -38.49 -33.72
CA SER A 637 12.48 -38.58 -35.17
C SER A 637 12.06 -39.92 -35.80
N ALA A 638 11.91 -40.96 -34.99
CA ALA A 638 11.45 -42.28 -35.39
C ALA A 638 9.98 -42.54 -35.02
N LEU A 639 9.56 -42.09 -33.84
CA LEU A 639 8.26 -42.41 -33.23
C LEU A 639 7.21 -41.30 -33.41
N GLY A 640 7.64 -40.04 -33.53
CA GLY A 640 6.75 -38.88 -33.65
C GLY A 640 7.14 -37.77 -32.68
N ALA A 641 6.80 -36.53 -33.02
CA ALA A 641 7.06 -35.40 -32.14
C ALA A 641 6.09 -35.41 -30.95
N VAL A 642 6.63 -35.23 -29.75
CA VAL A 642 5.90 -35.04 -28.49
C VAL A 642 6.21 -33.63 -28.00
N THR A 643 5.20 -32.94 -27.47
CA THR A 643 5.35 -31.63 -26.82
C THR A 643 4.86 -31.76 -25.39
N ILE A 644 5.70 -31.36 -24.43
CA ILE A 644 5.36 -31.26 -23.01
C ILE A 644 5.03 -29.80 -22.70
N TYR A 645 4.07 -29.55 -21.82
CA TYR A 645 3.69 -28.21 -21.38
C TYR A 645 3.31 -28.15 -19.90
N VAL A 646 3.43 -26.95 -19.33
CA VAL A 646 2.91 -26.62 -18.00
C VAL A 646 1.62 -25.84 -18.19
N GLU A 647 0.54 -26.32 -17.60
CA GLU A 647 -0.78 -25.66 -17.61
C GLU A 647 -0.78 -24.47 -16.66
N LEU A 648 -0.91 -23.25 -17.21
CA LEU A 648 -0.81 -22.00 -16.43
C LEU A 648 -2.06 -21.11 -16.49
N ASP A 649 -3.02 -21.38 -17.38
CA ASP A 649 -4.23 -20.54 -17.51
C ASP A 649 -5.58 -21.20 -17.14
N ASP A 650 -5.54 -22.40 -16.56
CA ASP A 650 -6.69 -23.24 -16.16
C ASP A 650 -7.61 -23.57 -17.37
N VAL A 651 -7.05 -23.76 -18.56
CA VAL A 651 -7.78 -24.01 -19.81
C VAL A 651 -7.31 -25.29 -20.49
N GLU A 652 -8.06 -26.37 -20.27
CA GLU A 652 -7.89 -27.72 -20.85
C GLU A 652 -7.21 -27.76 -22.24
N GLY A 653 -5.89 -28.03 -22.22
CA GLY A 653 -5.08 -28.35 -23.39
C GLY A 653 -4.30 -27.16 -23.98
N LEU A 654 -2.99 -27.36 -24.21
CA LEU A 654 -1.99 -26.37 -24.66
C LEU A 654 -2.56 -25.13 -25.38
N THR A 655 -2.57 -24.01 -24.65
CA THR A 655 -3.06 -22.71 -25.09
C THR A 655 -1.91 -21.77 -25.50
N ALA A 656 -2.14 -20.46 -25.35
CA ALA A 656 -1.13 -19.41 -25.49
C ALA A 656 -0.76 -18.76 -24.14
N GLY A 657 -1.37 -19.20 -23.03
CA GLY A 657 -0.96 -18.86 -21.66
C GLY A 657 0.17 -19.77 -21.15
N ASP A 658 0.21 -21.01 -21.63
CA ASP A 658 1.15 -22.05 -21.19
C ASP A 658 2.58 -21.88 -21.71
N VAL A 659 3.50 -22.58 -21.05
CA VAL A 659 4.88 -22.75 -21.50
C VAL A 659 5.12 -24.20 -21.91
N SER A 660 5.73 -24.43 -23.07
CA SER A 660 5.94 -25.76 -23.65
C SER A 660 7.34 -25.97 -24.21
N ALA A 661 7.73 -27.24 -24.34
CA ALA A 661 8.96 -27.68 -24.99
C ALA A 661 8.73 -28.97 -25.81
N ASP A 662 9.37 -29.05 -26.97
CA ASP A 662 9.40 -30.27 -27.79
C ASP A 662 10.42 -31.27 -27.21
N VAL A 663 10.05 -32.56 -27.19
CA VAL A 663 10.91 -33.67 -26.78
C VAL A 663 12.03 -33.91 -27.78
N GLY A 664 13.26 -34.07 -27.31
CA GLY A 664 14.43 -34.39 -28.12
C GLY A 664 14.47 -35.83 -28.64
N ASN A 665 15.33 -36.10 -29.63
CA ASN A 665 15.54 -37.45 -30.16
C ASN A 665 16.21 -38.44 -29.17
N ASP A 666 16.58 -37.99 -27.98
CA ASP A 666 17.12 -38.78 -26.88
C ASP A 666 16.16 -38.83 -25.68
N GLY A 667 14.87 -38.56 -25.92
CA GLY A 667 13.81 -38.47 -24.91
C GLY A 667 13.87 -37.23 -24.02
N THR A 668 14.97 -36.49 -23.99
CA THR A 668 15.13 -35.39 -23.03
C THR A 668 14.30 -34.15 -23.41
N TRP A 669 13.72 -33.50 -22.41
CA TRP A 669 12.99 -32.25 -22.57
C TRP A 669 13.26 -31.31 -21.39
N SER A 670 13.12 -30.00 -21.61
CA SER A 670 13.30 -28.98 -20.57
C SER A 670 12.54 -27.70 -20.89
N ILE A 671 11.82 -27.17 -19.90
CA ILE A 671 11.17 -25.85 -19.95
C ILE A 671 11.92 -24.92 -18.99
N SER A 672 12.11 -23.66 -19.37
CA SER A 672 12.92 -22.69 -18.61
C SER A 672 12.27 -21.31 -18.63
N GLY A 673 12.44 -20.55 -17.55
CA GLY A 673 11.81 -19.25 -17.38
C GLY A 673 10.46 -19.36 -16.68
N LEU A 674 10.38 -20.24 -15.67
CA LEU A 674 9.20 -20.45 -14.85
C LEU A 674 9.31 -19.64 -13.56
N GLY A 675 8.25 -18.91 -13.24
CA GLY A 675 8.11 -18.12 -12.02
C GLY A 675 7.53 -18.93 -10.87
N LEU A 676 7.26 -18.24 -9.75
CA LEU A 676 6.59 -18.86 -8.60
C LEU A 676 5.11 -19.21 -8.87
N ASP A 677 4.52 -18.62 -9.89
CA ASP A 677 3.16 -18.91 -10.37
C ASP A 677 3.02 -20.31 -10.96
N ALA A 678 4.09 -20.87 -11.52
CA ALA A 678 4.14 -22.23 -12.03
C ALA A 678 4.22 -23.30 -10.93
N VAL A 679 4.51 -22.96 -9.67
CA VAL A 679 4.68 -23.96 -8.59
C VAL A 679 3.35 -24.63 -8.25
N GLY A 680 3.30 -25.95 -8.38
CA GLY A 680 2.08 -26.75 -8.22
C GLY A 680 1.17 -26.79 -9.45
N ALA A 681 1.58 -26.17 -10.57
CA ALA A 681 0.91 -26.36 -11.85
C ALA A 681 1.11 -27.79 -12.37
N GLU A 682 0.13 -28.30 -13.11
CA GLU A 682 0.17 -29.64 -13.70
C GLU A 682 1.01 -29.62 -14.99
N ILE A 683 1.83 -30.66 -15.16
CA ILE A 683 2.69 -30.88 -16.32
C ILE A 683 2.02 -31.95 -17.17
N PHE A 684 1.73 -31.63 -18.43
CA PHE A 684 1.04 -32.51 -19.36
C PHE A 684 1.87 -32.78 -20.61
N GLU A 685 1.62 -33.93 -21.24
CA GLU A 685 2.04 -34.17 -22.61
C GLU A 685 0.87 -34.07 -23.60
N ILE A 686 1.19 -33.74 -24.86
CA ILE A 686 0.26 -33.95 -25.97
C ILE A 686 0.46 -35.39 -26.46
N LEU A 687 -0.42 -36.29 -26.01
CA LEU A 687 -0.52 -37.69 -26.42
C LEU A 687 -0.39 -37.85 -27.95
N PRO A 688 0.61 -38.60 -28.46
CA PRO A 688 0.69 -38.96 -29.87
C PRO A 688 -0.45 -39.90 -30.29
N ASP A 689 -0.97 -39.69 -31.52
CA ASP A 689 -1.95 -40.58 -32.15
C ASP A 689 -1.49 -42.05 -32.11
N GLY A 690 -2.30 -42.94 -31.54
CA GLY A 690 -2.02 -44.38 -31.44
C GLY A 690 -1.05 -44.75 -30.32
N THR A 691 -1.13 -44.02 -29.19
CA THR A 691 -0.37 -44.32 -27.97
C THR A 691 -1.24 -44.16 -26.73
N THR A 692 -0.90 -44.92 -25.70
CA THR A 692 -1.47 -44.82 -24.35
C THR A 692 -0.36 -44.40 -23.40
N GLU A 693 -0.57 -43.35 -22.60
CA GLU A 693 0.34 -42.96 -21.52
C GLU A 693 0.23 -43.97 -20.37
N THR A 694 1.37 -44.48 -19.93
CA THR A 694 1.50 -45.50 -18.87
C THR A 694 2.21 -44.95 -17.62
N THR A 695 2.89 -43.81 -17.72
CA THR A 695 3.45 -43.06 -16.57
C THR A 695 3.59 -41.59 -16.94
N GLY A 696 3.25 -40.69 -16.00
CA GLY A 696 3.30 -39.23 -16.19
C GLY A 696 2.01 -38.50 -15.81
N LEU A 697 0.91 -39.25 -15.67
CA LEU A 697 -0.49 -38.79 -15.57
C LEU A 697 -0.77 -37.57 -14.68
N VAL A 698 -0.02 -37.39 -13.58
CA VAL A 698 -0.09 -36.22 -12.69
C VAL A 698 1.32 -35.88 -12.20
N ASN A 699 2.18 -35.39 -13.10
CA ASN A 699 3.39 -34.68 -12.72
C ASN A 699 3.01 -33.22 -12.36
N THR A 700 3.45 -32.72 -11.21
CA THR A 700 3.26 -31.31 -10.81
C THR A 700 4.61 -30.63 -10.69
N VAL A 701 4.69 -29.36 -11.08
CA VAL A 701 5.91 -28.55 -10.93
C VAL A 701 6.24 -28.39 -9.44
N ASP A 702 7.29 -29.06 -8.99
CA ASP A 702 7.88 -28.82 -7.67
C ASP A 702 8.64 -27.48 -7.66
N ASN A 703 8.83 -26.88 -6.49
CA ASN A 703 9.69 -25.70 -6.34
C ASN A 703 11.15 -26.15 -6.11
N PRO A 704 12.06 -26.03 -7.10
CA PRO A 704 13.46 -26.43 -6.93
C PRO A 704 14.30 -25.36 -6.20
N GLY A 705 13.67 -24.26 -5.81
CA GLY A 705 14.29 -23.04 -5.33
C GLY A 705 14.80 -22.14 -6.45
N SER A 706 15.09 -20.88 -6.09
CA SER A 706 15.49 -19.80 -7.00
C SER A 706 16.66 -20.19 -7.92
N GLY A 707 16.42 -20.16 -9.23
CA GLY A 707 17.41 -20.51 -10.27
C GLY A 707 17.72 -22.01 -10.35
N GLY A 708 16.90 -22.86 -9.72
CA GLY A 708 17.04 -24.31 -9.70
C GLY A 708 16.53 -25.01 -10.96
N THR A 709 16.52 -26.34 -10.88
CA THR A 709 15.89 -27.21 -11.88
C THR A 709 15.09 -28.28 -11.14
N ASP A 710 13.79 -28.32 -11.40
CA ASP A 710 12.95 -29.47 -11.06
C ASP A 710 13.19 -30.58 -12.11
N SER A 711 13.36 -31.81 -11.66
CA SER A 711 13.96 -32.88 -12.46
C SER A 711 13.47 -34.26 -12.08
N GLY A 712 13.14 -35.07 -13.10
CA GLY A 712 12.52 -36.38 -12.91
C GLY A 712 11.03 -36.40 -13.22
N ASN A 713 10.52 -35.34 -13.86
CA ASN A 713 9.19 -35.29 -14.48
C ASN A 713 9.19 -36.17 -15.75
N ASP A 714 9.34 -37.48 -15.57
CA ASP A 714 9.45 -38.43 -16.66
C ASP A 714 8.05 -38.87 -17.14
N PHE A 715 7.95 -39.18 -18.44
CA PHE A 715 6.71 -39.59 -19.11
C PHE A 715 6.96 -40.88 -19.92
N ALA A 716 6.02 -41.81 -19.96
CA ALA A 716 6.12 -43.08 -20.68
C ALA A 716 4.83 -43.40 -21.42
N ASN A 717 4.95 -43.82 -22.68
CA ASN A 717 3.79 -44.26 -23.46
C ASN A 717 4.10 -45.55 -24.17
N PHE A 718 3.12 -46.43 -24.16
CA PHE A 718 3.06 -47.62 -24.98
C PHE A 718 2.36 -47.30 -26.31
N ARG A 719 2.87 -47.83 -27.42
CA ARG A 719 2.26 -47.65 -28.77
C ARG A 719 1.36 -48.82 -29.09
N ASP A 720 0.20 -48.52 -29.66
CA ASP A 720 -0.76 -49.51 -30.13
C ASP A 720 -0.10 -50.53 -31.08
N PHE A 721 -0.49 -51.79 -30.94
CA PHE A 721 0.01 -52.89 -31.75
C PHE A 721 -1.01 -53.33 -32.81
N SER A 722 -0.67 -54.41 -33.52
CA SER A 722 -1.59 -55.11 -34.42
C SER A 722 -1.69 -56.58 -34.07
N ILE A 723 -2.83 -57.19 -34.39
CA ILE A 723 -3.10 -58.62 -34.22
C ILE A 723 -3.36 -59.20 -35.61
N SER A 724 -2.79 -60.37 -35.91
CA SER A 724 -3.05 -61.07 -37.16
C SER A 724 -3.12 -62.59 -37.05
N GLY A 725 -3.78 -63.21 -38.03
CA GLY A 725 -3.99 -64.65 -38.07
C GLY A 725 -4.56 -65.12 -39.40
N THR A 726 -4.86 -66.42 -39.46
CA THR A 726 -5.38 -67.11 -40.65
C THR A 726 -6.65 -67.89 -40.33
N LYS A 727 -7.68 -67.66 -41.13
CA LYS A 727 -8.92 -68.46 -41.15
C LYS A 727 -8.79 -69.64 -42.11
N TYR A 728 -9.17 -70.83 -41.66
CA TYR A 728 -9.20 -72.08 -42.42
C TYR A 728 -10.64 -72.62 -42.61
N ASP A 729 -10.87 -73.31 -43.72
CA ASP A 729 -11.94 -74.30 -43.92
C ASP A 729 -11.35 -75.64 -43.50
N ASP A 730 -11.79 -76.13 -42.34
CA ASP A 730 -11.36 -77.42 -41.79
C ASP A 730 -11.93 -78.53 -42.68
N VAL A 731 -11.07 -79.24 -43.38
CA VAL A 731 -11.48 -80.19 -44.42
C VAL A 731 -11.97 -81.50 -43.80
N ASN A 732 -11.38 -81.92 -42.69
CA ASN A 732 -11.48 -83.28 -42.15
C ASN A 732 -12.27 -83.35 -40.81
N GLY A 733 -12.42 -82.22 -40.11
CA GLY A 733 -13.11 -82.05 -38.84
C GLY A 733 -12.22 -82.22 -37.59
N ASP A 734 -10.90 -82.32 -37.73
CA ASP A 734 -9.97 -82.69 -36.66
C ASP A 734 -9.55 -81.55 -35.73
N GLY A 735 -9.86 -80.30 -36.10
CA GLY A 735 -9.48 -79.15 -35.31
C GLY A 735 -7.96 -78.91 -35.27
N LEU A 736 -7.26 -78.97 -36.41
CA LEU A 736 -5.87 -78.56 -36.54
C LEU A 736 -5.61 -77.68 -37.77
N GLY A 737 -5.60 -76.37 -37.57
CA GLY A 737 -5.22 -75.40 -38.60
C GLY A 737 -3.84 -75.67 -39.22
N GLY A 738 -3.83 -76.03 -40.51
CA GLY A 738 -2.63 -76.02 -41.36
C GLY A 738 -1.94 -77.37 -41.59
N GLY A 739 -2.25 -78.00 -42.73
CA GLY A 739 -1.50 -79.15 -43.25
C GLY A 739 -2.18 -79.79 -44.45
N ASP A 740 -3.40 -80.24 -44.23
CA ASP A 740 -4.38 -80.72 -45.21
C ASP A 740 -5.57 -79.75 -45.37
N ASP A 741 -5.79 -78.86 -44.40
CA ASP A 741 -6.72 -77.73 -44.45
C ASP A 741 -6.40 -76.68 -45.53
N VAL A 742 -7.45 -75.93 -45.89
CA VAL A 742 -7.40 -74.90 -46.93
C VAL A 742 -7.77 -73.54 -46.32
N ALA A 743 -6.97 -72.51 -46.62
CA ALA A 743 -7.26 -71.15 -46.18
C ALA A 743 -8.62 -70.67 -46.73
N TRP A 744 -9.38 -69.97 -45.90
CA TRP A 744 -10.77 -69.60 -46.15
C TRP A 744 -10.89 -68.59 -47.31
N ASP A 745 -11.40 -69.05 -48.46
CA ASP A 745 -11.75 -68.15 -49.57
C ASP A 745 -13.09 -67.47 -49.30
N ALA A 746 -13.05 -66.30 -48.65
CA ALA A 746 -14.22 -65.50 -48.33
C ALA A 746 -15.11 -65.17 -49.57
N SER A 747 -14.55 -65.18 -50.79
CA SER A 747 -15.31 -64.96 -52.02
C SER A 747 -16.11 -66.20 -52.49
N ALA A 748 -15.73 -67.39 -52.04
CA ALA A 748 -16.38 -68.66 -52.34
C ALA A 748 -17.26 -69.18 -51.20
N LEU A 749 -16.84 -68.97 -49.95
CA LEU A 749 -17.46 -69.53 -48.74
C LEU A 749 -18.30 -68.52 -47.94
N GLY A 750 -18.10 -67.22 -48.17
CA GLY A 750 -18.76 -66.13 -47.42
C GLY A 750 -17.76 -65.35 -46.56
N ALA A 751 -18.09 -64.08 -46.29
CA ALA A 751 -17.25 -63.22 -45.45
C ALA A 751 -17.39 -63.60 -43.97
N VAL A 752 -16.26 -63.76 -43.30
CA VAL A 752 -16.15 -63.94 -41.84
C VAL A 752 -15.65 -62.63 -41.24
N THR A 753 -16.19 -62.26 -40.09
CA THR A 753 -15.72 -61.11 -39.29
C THR A 753 -15.04 -61.64 -38.04
N ILE A 754 -13.79 -61.23 -37.82
CA ILE A 754 -13.05 -61.44 -36.57
C ILE A 754 -13.12 -60.14 -35.78
N PHE A 755 -13.29 -60.24 -34.46
CA PHE A 755 -13.34 -59.09 -33.55
C PHE A 755 -12.70 -59.42 -32.20
N ILE A 756 -12.38 -58.38 -31.44
CA ILE A 756 -11.96 -58.50 -30.03
C ILE A 756 -13.15 -58.09 -29.16
N ASP A 757 -13.48 -58.91 -28.17
CA ASP A 757 -14.48 -58.68 -27.14
C ASP A 757 -13.77 -58.22 -25.86
N VAL A 758 -13.57 -56.92 -25.74
CA VAL A 758 -12.88 -56.27 -24.62
C VAL A 758 -13.77 -56.22 -23.38
N ASN A 759 -15.09 -56.08 -23.58
CA ASN A 759 -16.04 -55.97 -22.49
C ASN A 759 -16.64 -57.32 -22.02
N GLY A 760 -16.38 -58.42 -22.74
CA GLY A 760 -16.76 -59.79 -22.39
C GLY A 760 -18.25 -60.11 -22.62
N ASN A 761 -18.90 -59.47 -23.60
CA ASN A 761 -20.33 -59.65 -23.88
C ASN A 761 -20.64 -60.63 -25.03
N GLY A 762 -19.65 -61.01 -25.83
CA GLY A 762 -19.74 -61.87 -27.00
C GLY A 762 -20.23 -61.21 -28.30
N ASP A 763 -20.42 -59.89 -28.31
CA ASP A 763 -20.89 -59.07 -29.43
C ASP A 763 -19.74 -58.18 -29.98
N ASN A 764 -19.79 -57.87 -31.28
CA ASN A 764 -18.84 -56.96 -31.91
C ASN A 764 -19.27 -55.50 -31.71
N ASP A 765 -19.03 -54.93 -30.52
CA ASP A 765 -19.31 -53.52 -30.22
C ASP A 765 -18.13 -52.67 -29.69
N ASP A 766 -17.00 -53.28 -29.31
CA ASP A 766 -15.78 -52.58 -28.85
C ASP A 766 -14.92 -51.95 -29.96
N GLY A 767 -15.35 -52.03 -31.23
CA GLY A 767 -14.73 -51.32 -32.35
C GLY A 767 -13.50 -51.99 -32.99
N TYR A 768 -12.87 -52.93 -32.29
CA TYR A 768 -11.79 -53.76 -32.83
C TYR A 768 -12.34 -54.91 -33.69
N SER A 769 -12.52 -54.70 -35.00
CA SER A 769 -12.90 -55.80 -35.90
C SER A 769 -12.39 -55.67 -37.33
N THR A 770 -12.32 -56.81 -38.01
CA THR A 770 -11.81 -56.94 -39.39
C THR A 770 -12.57 -58.02 -40.17
N THR A 771 -12.44 -58.01 -41.49
CA THR A 771 -13.06 -59.04 -42.36
C THR A 771 -11.96 -59.91 -42.97
N VAL A 772 -12.12 -61.22 -42.88
CA VAL A 772 -11.20 -62.22 -43.42
C VAL A 772 -11.02 -62.06 -44.94
N GLY A 773 -9.77 -62.09 -45.40
CA GLY A 773 -9.40 -62.02 -46.81
C GLY A 773 -9.71 -63.29 -47.61
N ASN A 774 -9.58 -63.23 -48.94
CA ASN A 774 -9.83 -64.39 -49.82
C ASN A 774 -8.70 -65.44 -49.76
N ASP A 775 -7.64 -65.19 -49.00
CA ASP A 775 -6.51 -66.09 -48.73
C ASP A 775 -6.47 -66.52 -47.26
N GLY A 776 -7.59 -66.37 -46.54
CA GLY A 776 -7.72 -66.65 -45.11
C GLY A 776 -7.06 -65.62 -44.18
N SER A 777 -6.20 -64.73 -44.67
CA SER A 777 -5.50 -63.77 -43.80
C SER A 777 -6.45 -62.71 -43.22
N TRP A 778 -6.22 -62.34 -41.97
CA TRP A 778 -6.92 -61.24 -41.30
C TRP A 778 -5.97 -60.45 -40.39
N SER A 779 -6.25 -59.17 -40.19
CA SER A 779 -5.54 -58.34 -39.22
C SER A 779 -6.38 -57.20 -38.66
N ILE A 780 -6.14 -56.86 -37.39
CA ILE A 780 -6.67 -55.71 -36.67
C ILE A 780 -5.45 -54.84 -36.28
N SER A 781 -5.56 -53.51 -36.34
CA SER A 781 -4.44 -52.59 -36.12
C SER A 781 -4.85 -51.37 -35.32
N GLY A 782 -3.97 -50.87 -34.46
CA GLY A 782 -4.31 -49.82 -33.51
C GLY A 782 -5.03 -50.41 -32.30
N VAL A 783 -4.54 -51.55 -31.82
CA VAL A 783 -5.05 -52.22 -30.61
C VAL A 783 -4.27 -51.69 -29.42
N GLY A 784 -4.97 -51.12 -28.44
CA GLY A 784 -4.38 -50.57 -27.22
C GLY A 784 -4.15 -51.64 -26.13
N LEU A 785 -3.62 -51.19 -24.99
CA LEU A 785 -3.43 -52.03 -23.80
C LEU A 785 -4.76 -52.45 -23.15
N ASP A 786 -5.84 -51.72 -23.41
CA ASP A 786 -7.21 -52.01 -22.96
C ASP A 786 -7.72 -53.38 -23.44
N ALA A 787 -7.22 -53.83 -24.59
CA ALA A 787 -7.62 -55.08 -25.22
C ALA A 787 -6.69 -56.27 -24.90
N VAL A 788 -5.63 -56.11 -24.10
CA VAL A 788 -4.77 -57.24 -23.69
C VAL A 788 -5.57 -58.22 -22.82
N ASP A 789 -5.30 -59.52 -22.96
CA ASP A 789 -6.06 -60.63 -22.36
C ASP A 789 -7.54 -60.73 -22.81
N ALA A 790 -8.03 -59.84 -23.68
CA ALA A 790 -9.40 -59.89 -24.19
C ALA A 790 -9.61 -61.05 -25.18
N ASP A 791 -10.87 -61.49 -25.30
CA ASP A 791 -11.24 -62.64 -26.13
C ASP A 791 -11.31 -62.24 -27.62
N ILE A 792 -10.55 -62.92 -28.49
CA ILE A 792 -10.65 -62.80 -29.94
C ILE A 792 -11.70 -63.80 -30.42
N LEU A 793 -12.76 -63.30 -31.06
CA LEU A 793 -13.94 -64.07 -31.46
C LEU A 793 -14.24 -63.93 -32.96
N GLU A 794 -15.02 -64.88 -33.49
CA GLU A 794 -15.55 -64.80 -34.85
C GLU A 794 -17.09 -64.86 -34.92
N ILE A 795 -17.65 -64.20 -35.94
CA ILE A 795 -19.08 -64.33 -36.26
C ILE A 795 -19.27 -65.56 -37.16
N LEU A 796 -19.65 -66.69 -36.55
CA LEU A 796 -19.89 -67.98 -37.20
C LEU A 796 -20.78 -67.87 -38.46
N PRO A 797 -20.31 -68.31 -39.65
CA PRO A 797 -21.14 -68.40 -40.84
C PRO A 797 -22.24 -69.47 -40.74
N ASP A 798 -23.43 -69.16 -41.29
CA ASP A 798 -24.57 -70.08 -41.40
C ASP A 798 -24.17 -71.45 -41.98
N GLY A 799 -24.47 -72.53 -41.27
CA GLY A 799 -24.18 -73.90 -41.72
C GLY A 799 -22.73 -74.35 -41.52
N THR A 800 -22.00 -73.68 -40.62
CA THR A 800 -20.65 -74.08 -40.20
C THR A 800 -20.59 -74.32 -38.69
N THR A 801 -19.50 -74.94 -38.25
CA THR A 801 -19.17 -75.15 -36.84
C THR A 801 -17.69 -74.94 -36.68
N GLU A 802 -17.28 -74.11 -35.72
CA GLU A 802 -15.88 -73.91 -35.36
C GLU A 802 -15.29 -75.21 -34.82
N THR A 803 -14.07 -75.53 -35.25
CA THR A 803 -13.33 -76.74 -34.87
C THR A 803 -11.97 -76.43 -34.24
N THR A 804 -11.39 -75.25 -34.50
CA THR A 804 -10.30 -74.70 -33.67
C THR A 804 -10.69 -73.35 -33.11
N GLY A 805 -10.78 -73.30 -31.79
CA GLY A 805 -11.16 -72.13 -31.01
C GLY A 805 -11.36 -72.51 -29.55
N THR A 806 -10.28 -72.85 -28.84
CA THR A 806 -10.23 -72.39 -27.44
C THR A 806 -9.92 -70.91 -27.58
N VAL A 807 -10.69 -70.04 -26.92
CA VAL A 807 -10.68 -68.61 -27.23
C VAL A 807 -9.24 -68.08 -27.27
N ASN A 808 -8.85 -67.52 -28.41
CA ASN A 808 -7.54 -66.89 -28.56
C ASN A 808 -7.62 -65.58 -27.79
N THR A 809 -6.79 -65.39 -26.77
CA THR A 809 -6.68 -64.12 -26.05
C THR A 809 -5.71 -63.20 -26.78
N VAL A 810 -5.90 -61.90 -26.67
CA VAL A 810 -4.93 -60.91 -27.15
C VAL A 810 -3.64 -60.99 -26.31
N ASP A 811 -2.58 -61.56 -26.88
CA ASP A 811 -1.24 -61.48 -26.29
C ASP A 811 -0.68 -60.05 -26.49
N ASN A 812 0.07 -59.54 -25.51
CA ASN A 812 0.81 -58.29 -25.65
C ASN A 812 2.16 -58.55 -26.38
N PRO A 813 2.37 -58.05 -27.62
CA PRO A 813 3.60 -58.27 -28.38
C PRO A 813 4.70 -57.24 -28.06
N GLY A 814 4.45 -56.35 -27.11
CA GLY A 814 5.22 -55.13 -26.85
C GLY A 814 4.84 -53.96 -27.76
N SER A 815 5.28 -52.77 -27.35
CA SER A 815 4.92 -51.47 -27.94
C SER A 815 5.15 -51.40 -29.45
N GLY A 816 4.05 -51.23 -30.19
CA GLY A 816 4.04 -51.21 -31.65
C GLY A 816 4.43 -52.54 -32.32
N GLY A 817 4.30 -53.66 -31.61
CA GLY A 817 4.54 -55.01 -32.09
C GLY A 817 3.43 -55.60 -32.97
N GLU A 818 3.52 -56.90 -33.22
CA GLU A 818 2.46 -57.66 -33.89
C GLU A 818 2.24 -58.99 -33.15
N ASP A 819 1.04 -59.19 -32.62
CA ASP A 819 0.56 -60.48 -32.11
C ASP A 819 0.10 -61.34 -33.30
N THR A 820 0.50 -62.61 -33.30
CA THR A 820 0.42 -63.49 -34.48
C THR A 820 0.08 -64.93 -34.10
N ASN A 821 -0.40 -65.69 -35.09
CA ASN A 821 -0.86 -67.10 -34.97
C ASN A 821 -2.23 -67.24 -34.28
N ASN A 822 -3.04 -66.18 -34.28
CA ASN A 822 -4.45 -66.20 -33.89
C ASN A 822 -5.29 -66.86 -35.00
N ASP A 823 -5.14 -68.16 -35.15
CA ASP A 823 -5.76 -68.92 -36.24
C ASP A 823 -7.15 -69.47 -35.83
N PHE A 824 -8.06 -69.56 -36.82
CA PHE A 824 -9.45 -70.01 -36.65
C PHE A 824 -9.82 -71.03 -37.73
N ALA A 825 -10.50 -72.13 -37.42
CA ALA A 825 -10.88 -73.17 -38.39
C ALA A 825 -12.33 -73.62 -38.20
N ASN A 826 -13.08 -73.75 -39.30
CA ASN A 826 -14.49 -74.15 -39.26
C ASN A 826 -14.75 -75.28 -40.25
N PHE A 827 -15.52 -76.26 -39.80
CA PHE A 827 -16.08 -77.32 -40.63
C PHE A 827 -17.46 -76.91 -41.16
N ARG A 828 -17.70 -77.09 -42.46
CA ARG A 828 -19.02 -76.85 -43.08
C ARG A 828 -19.85 -78.12 -42.97
N LEU A 829 -21.09 -78.03 -42.49
CA LEU A 829 -21.99 -79.18 -42.32
C LEU A 829 -22.18 -79.93 -43.66
N LEU A 830 -22.21 -81.26 -43.63
CA LEU A 830 -22.56 -82.11 -44.79
C LEU A 830 -23.93 -82.76 -44.61
N ASN A 831 -24.61 -83.06 -45.72
CA ASN A 831 -25.91 -83.72 -45.70
C ASN A 831 -25.81 -85.20 -46.09
N LEU A 832 -26.27 -86.09 -45.21
CA LEU A 832 -26.43 -87.52 -45.47
C LEU A 832 -27.87 -87.80 -45.91
N SER A 833 -28.09 -88.50 -47.03
CA SER A 833 -29.44 -88.69 -47.58
C SER A 833 -29.65 -89.97 -48.41
N GLY A 834 -30.91 -90.41 -48.49
CA GLY A 834 -31.29 -91.58 -49.28
C GLY A 834 -32.80 -91.77 -49.39
N ILE A 835 -33.21 -92.92 -49.92
CA ILE A 835 -34.61 -93.31 -50.13
C ILE A 835 -34.89 -94.66 -49.48
N LYS A 836 -36.00 -94.73 -48.75
CA LYS A 836 -36.61 -95.93 -48.19
C LYS A 836 -37.58 -96.56 -49.19
N PHE A 837 -37.43 -97.87 -49.42
CA PHE A 837 -38.24 -98.66 -50.34
C PHE A 837 -39.04 -99.75 -49.63
N THR A 838 -40.16 -100.13 -50.23
CA THR A 838 -40.86 -101.39 -49.99
C THR A 838 -40.43 -102.41 -51.05
N ASP A 839 -39.83 -103.52 -50.61
CA ASP A 839 -39.50 -104.69 -51.42
C ASP A 839 -40.74 -105.58 -51.57
N ARG A 840 -41.20 -105.82 -52.80
CA ARG A 840 -42.49 -106.46 -53.04
C ARG A 840 -42.49 -107.95 -52.71
N TYR A 841 -41.40 -108.66 -52.99
CA TYR A 841 -41.29 -110.11 -52.80
C TYR A 841 -40.30 -110.51 -51.69
N GLY A 842 -39.61 -109.55 -51.07
CA GLY A 842 -38.66 -109.77 -49.97
C GLY A 842 -37.38 -110.47 -50.43
N ASN A 843 -36.97 -110.23 -51.68
CA ASN A 843 -35.90 -110.95 -52.36
C ASN A 843 -34.56 -110.16 -52.41
N GLY A 844 -34.56 -108.88 -52.03
CA GLY A 844 -33.41 -107.98 -52.14
C GLY A 844 -33.09 -107.50 -53.57
N ASP A 845 -33.98 -107.74 -54.55
CA ASP A 845 -33.82 -107.28 -55.94
C ASP A 845 -34.47 -105.90 -56.12
N MET A 846 -33.64 -104.89 -56.38
CA MET A 846 -34.07 -103.51 -56.67
C MET A 846 -35.05 -103.40 -57.84
N ALA A 847 -35.20 -104.43 -58.67
CA ALA A 847 -36.16 -104.45 -59.79
C ALA A 847 -37.64 -104.45 -59.36
N ASP A 848 -37.97 -104.88 -58.13
CA ASP A 848 -39.34 -104.85 -57.59
C ASP A 848 -39.52 -103.97 -56.33
N TRP A 849 -38.50 -103.17 -55.99
CA TRP A 849 -38.58 -102.14 -54.97
C TRP A 849 -39.46 -100.96 -55.42
N THR A 850 -40.29 -100.47 -54.50
CA THR A 850 -41.16 -99.29 -54.69
C THR A 850 -40.85 -98.25 -53.62
N ALA A 851 -40.57 -97.01 -54.01
CA ALA A 851 -40.18 -95.94 -53.07
C ALA A 851 -41.35 -95.55 -52.15
N GLY A 852 -41.05 -95.30 -50.87
CA GLY A 852 -42.05 -95.12 -49.80
C GLY A 852 -42.54 -96.44 -49.19
N SER A 853 -43.43 -96.33 -48.21
CA SER A 853 -44.04 -97.47 -47.51
C SER A 853 -45.41 -97.10 -46.90
N SER A 854 -46.02 -97.98 -46.12
CA SER A 854 -47.23 -97.66 -45.34
C SER A 854 -46.97 -96.77 -44.11
N GLN A 855 -45.71 -96.59 -43.68
CA GLN A 855 -45.32 -95.78 -42.51
C GLN A 855 -43.96 -95.06 -42.65
N SER A 856 -43.55 -94.32 -41.61
CA SER A 856 -42.21 -93.72 -41.51
C SER A 856 -41.27 -94.67 -40.77
N PHE A 857 -40.05 -94.80 -41.26
CA PHE A 857 -38.94 -95.49 -40.60
C PHE A 857 -37.96 -94.49 -40.01
N SER A 858 -37.13 -94.95 -39.08
CA SER A 858 -36.01 -94.20 -38.51
C SER A 858 -34.68 -94.70 -39.08
N ILE A 859 -33.85 -93.76 -39.53
CA ILE A 859 -32.47 -93.99 -39.94
C ILE A 859 -31.57 -93.40 -38.86
N GLY A 860 -30.84 -94.26 -38.16
CA GLY A 860 -29.87 -93.86 -37.15
C GLY A 860 -28.52 -93.54 -37.79
N ILE A 861 -27.92 -92.43 -37.35
CA ILE A 861 -26.61 -91.94 -37.79
C ILE A 861 -25.70 -91.88 -36.57
N TYR A 862 -24.58 -92.56 -36.66
CA TYR A 862 -23.66 -92.80 -35.57
C TYR A 862 -22.26 -92.33 -35.97
N ALA A 863 -21.46 -91.88 -35.01
CA ALA A 863 -20.02 -91.86 -35.13
C ALA A 863 -19.49 -93.27 -34.88
N TRP A 864 -18.48 -93.68 -35.64
CA TRP A 864 -17.83 -94.99 -35.56
C TRP A 864 -16.31 -94.84 -35.47
N ASP A 865 -15.72 -95.45 -34.44
CA ASP A 865 -14.29 -95.60 -34.25
C ASP A 865 -13.89 -97.09 -34.12
N ASP A 866 -13.22 -97.61 -35.15
CA ASP A 866 -12.61 -98.95 -35.23
C ASP A 866 -11.58 -99.20 -34.10
N ALA A 867 -11.03 -98.16 -33.46
CA ALA A 867 -10.08 -98.33 -32.35
C ALA A 867 -10.74 -98.66 -31.00
N SER A 868 -12.07 -98.48 -30.86
CA SER A 868 -12.76 -98.50 -29.56
C SER A 868 -13.20 -99.89 -29.08
N GLY A 869 -13.45 -100.85 -29.98
CA GLY A 869 -13.94 -102.19 -29.65
C GLY A 869 -12.91 -103.29 -29.88
N ASN A 870 -12.38 -103.40 -31.10
CA ASN A 870 -11.44 -104.49 -31.43
C ASN A 870 -10.38 -104.23 -32.53
N GLY A 871 -10.54 -103.23 -33.40
CA GLY A 871 -9.61 -102.91 -34.49
C GLY A 871 -9.54 -103.93 -35.64
N ASP A 872 -10.66 -104.60 -35.96
CA ASP A 872 -10.77 -105.59 -37.03
C ASP A 872 -11.38 -105.07 -38.34
N GLY A 873 -11.83 -103.81 -38.38
CA GLY A 873 -12.40 -103.14 -39.54
C GLY A 873 -13.85 -103.52 -39.84
N LEU A 874 -14.57 -104.05 -38.85
CA LEU A 874 -16.02 -104.30 -38.88
C LEU A 874 -16.72 -103.36 -37.89
N VAL A 875 -18.00 -103.07 -38.13
CA VAL A 875 -18.78 -102.19 -37.25
C VAL A 875 -19.37 -102.99 -36.10
N ASP A 876 -18.81 -102.82 -34.89
CA ASP A 876 -19.33 -103.42 -33.66
C ASP A 876 -20.28 -102.46 -32.91
N ALA A 877 -21.35 -102.98 -32.30
CA ALA A 877 -22.36 -102.18 -31.60
C ALA A 877 -21.86 -101.44 -30.33
N GLY A 878 -20.61 -101.71 -29.90
CA GLY A 878 -19.93 -100.97 -28.83
C GLY A 878 -19.06 -99.81 -29.32
N GLU A 879 -18.89 -99.69 -30.65
CA GLU A 879 -18.05 -98.69 -31.32
C GLU A 879 -18.90 -97.57 -31.95
N LEU A 880 -20.22 -97.60 -31.73
CA LEU A 880 -21.19 -96.67 -32.30
C LEU A 880 -21.72 -95.69 -31.26
N THR A 881 -21.39 -94.40 -31.44
CA THR A 881 -21.95 -93.29 -30.68
C THR A 881 -23.06 -92.63 -31.48
N ALA A 882 -24.27 -92.48 -30.95
CA ALA A 882 -25.38 -91.86 -31.69
C ALA A 882 -25.14 -90.35 -31.90
N VAL A 883 -25.20 -89.89 -33.15
CA VAL A 883 -25.00 -88.48 -33.53
C VAL A 883 -26.32 -87.84 -33.95
N ALA A 884 -27.09 -88.51 -34.82
CA ALA A 884 -28.35 -87.99 -35.34
C ALA A 884 -29.34 -89.12 -35.69
N GLU A 885 -30.60 -88.77 -35.90
CA GLU A 885 -31.64 -89.67 -36.40
C GLU A 885 -32.50 -88.94 -37.44
N ALA A 886 -32.75 -89.58 -38.57
CA ALA A 886 -33.59 -89.05 -39.65
C ALA A 886 -34.84 -89.92 -39.85
N SER A 887 -36.01 -89.28 -39.98
CA SER A 887 -37.25 -89.99 -40.31
C SER A 887 -37.51 -89.99 -41.82
N THR A 888 -37.99 -91.10 -42.37
CA THR A 888 -38.32 -91.23 -43.79
C THR A 888 -39.72 -90.70 -44.08
N ASP A 889 -39.91 -89.96 -45.18
CA ASP A 889 -41.24 -89.62 -45.70
C ASP A 889 -41.97 -90.89 -46.20
N PRO A 890 -43.14 -91.28 -45.64
CA PRO A 890 -43.85 -92.50 -46.07
C PRO A 890 -44.23 -92.50 -47.55
N ALA A 891 -44.50 -91.33 -48.14
CA ALA A 891 -45.08 -91.20 -49.47
C ALA A 891 -44.07 -91.33 -50.61
N ASN A 892 -42.77 -91.14 -50.34
CA ASN A 892 -41.71 -91.20 -51.35
C ASN A 892 -40.40 -91.85 -50.85
N GLY A 893 -40.28 -92.11 -49.56
CA GLY A 893 -39.12 -92.76 -48.93
C GLY A 893 -37.96 -91.83 -48.57
N ASN A 894 -37.97 -90.57 -49.00
CA ASN A 894 -36.83 -89.67 -48.82
C ASN A 894 -36.51 -89.46 -47.32
N TRP A 895 -35.23 -89.44 -47.01
CA TRP A 895 -34.70 -89.01 -45.71
C TRP A 895 -33.42 -88.20 -45.91
N SER A 896 -33.11 -87.30 -44.97
CA SER A 896 -31.89 -86.50 -44.98
C SER A 896 -31.54 -86.00 -43.58
N ALA A 897 -30.25 -85.85 -43.27
CA ALA A 897 -29.75 -85.21 -42.06
C ALA A 897 -28.48 -84.41 -42.34
N ALA A 898 -28.46 -83.16 -41.87
CA ALA A 898 -27.23 -82.38 -41.79
C ALA A 898 -26.43 -82.84 -40.56
N VAL A 899 -25.13 -83.07 -40.75
CA VAL A 899 -24.19 -83.53 -39.72
C VAL A 899 -22.89 -82.72 -39.79
N GLY A 900 -22.19 -82.62 -38.67
CA GLY A 900 -21.04 -81.73 -38.48
C GLY A 900 -19.68 -82.42 -38.61
N PRO A 901 -18.65 -81.89 -37.92
CA PRO A 901 -17.40 -82.63 -37.71
C PRO A 901 -17.65 -83.84 -36.78
N LEU A 902 -16.66 -84.72 -36.70
CA LEU A 902 -16.55 -85.82 -35.74
C LEU A 902 -15.18 -85.76 -35.07
N ASP A 903 -14.95 -86.53 -34.00
CA ASP A 903 -13.63 -86.60 -33.38
C ASP A 903 -12.58 -87.17 -34.38
N ALA A 904 -11.34 -86.73 -34.24
CA ALA A 904 -10.28 -86.98 -35.22
C ALA A 904 -10.07 -88.48 -35.52
N GLY A 905 -10.49 -88.91 -36.72
CA GLY A 905 -10.37 -90.29 -37.21
C GLY A 905 -11.67 -91.10 -37.20
N GLU A 906 -12.73 -90.59 -36.58
CA GLU A 906 -14.07 -91.19 -36.63
C GLU A 906 -14.72 -91.09 -38.02
N LYS A 907 -15.75 -91.92 -38.24
CA LYS A 907 -16.56 -91.90 -39.46
C LYS A 907 -18.04 -91.96 -39.16
N TYR A 908 -18.87 -91.46 -40.07
CA TYR A 908 -20.31 -91.66 -39.98
C TYR A 908 -20.68 -93.10 -40.37
N TYR A 909 -21.40 -93.80 -39.49
CA TYR A 909 -22.09 -95.04 -39.81
C TYR A 909 -23.60 -94.82 -39.83
N VAL A 910 -24.25 -95.14 -40.95
CA VAL A 910 -25.69 -94.97 -41.17
C VAL A 910 -26.37 -96.33 -41.29
N GLN A 911 -27.38 -96.56 -40.47
CA GLN A 911 -28.18 -97.79 -40.50
C GLN A 911 -29.66 -97.51 -40.25
N GLU A 912 -30.52 -98.39 -40.75
CA GLU A 912 -31.94 -98.39 -40.40
C GLU A 912 -32.18 -98.96 -39.00
N VAL A 913 -33.09 -98.35 -38.24
CA VAL A 913 -33.59 -98.88 -36.97
C VAL A 913 -34.67 -99.93 -37.27
N SER A 914 -34.45 -101.18 -36.86
CA SER A 914 -35.35 -102.30 -37.17
C SER A 914 -36.74 -102.15 -36.54
N GLU A 915 -37.80 -102.28 -37.34
CA GLU A 915 -39.20 -102.26 -36.87
C GLU A 915 -39.87 -103.64 -36.87
N GLY A 916 -40.77 -103.86 -35.92
CA GLY A 916 -41.57 -105.09 -35.82
C GLY A 916 -42.64 -105.18 -36.91
N GLY A 917 -42.87 -106.37 -37.44
CA GLY A 917 -43.78 -106.60 -38.58
C GLY A 917 -43.12 -106.40 -39.95
N TRP A 918 -41.85 -105.99 -39.99
CA TRP A 918 -41.08 -105.79 -41.20
C TRP A 918 -39.80 -106.63 -41.20
N LEU A 919 -39.34 -106.98 -42.40
CA LEU A 919 -38.05 -107.62 -42.65
C LEU A 919 -37.22 -106.71 -43.56
N GLN A 920 -36.06 -106.27 -43.10
CA GLN A 920 -35.12 -105.53 -43.95
C GLN A 920 -34.51 -106.45 -45.01
N THR A 921 -34.48 -105.98 -46.26
CA THR A 921 -33.96 -106.69 -47.44
C THR A 921 -32.96 -105.86 -48.26
N GLY A 922 -32.84 -104.54 -48.01
CA GLY A 922 -31.88 -103.64 -48.63
C GLY A 922 -31.16 -102.75 -47.61
N GLY A 923 -29.89 -102.44 -47.87
CA GLY A 923 -29.03 -101.64 -46.96
C GLY A 923 -28.59 -102.39 -45.69
N LEU A 924 -28.50 -103.73 -45.76
CA LEU A 924 -28.31 -104.63 -44.61
C LEU A 924 -27.02 -104.39 -43.80
N ASP A 925 -25.94 -104.00 -44.47
CA ASP A 925 -24.61 -103.78 -43.85
C ASP A 925 -24.38 -102.29 -43.47
N GLY A 926 -25.42 -101.44 -43.57
CA GLY A 926 -25.32 -99.99 -43.36
C GLY A 926 -24.40 -99.28 -44.38
N TYR A 927 -23.99 -98.05 -44.03
CA TYR A 927 -23.09 -97.23 -44.84
C TYR A 927 -22.05 -96.53 -43.94
N VAL A 928 -20.76 -96.66 -44.28
CA VAL A 928 -19.67 -95.89 -43.65
C VAL A 928 -19.28 -94.73 -44.57
N ILE A 929 -19.22 -93.51 -44.02
CA ILE A 929 -18.97 -92.25 -44.73
C ILE A 929 -17.89 -91.45 -43.98
N ASP A 930 -16.83 -91.05 -44.68
CA ASP A 930 -15.81 -90.14 -44.13
C ASP A 930 -16.39 -88.72 -43.95
N PRO A 931 -16.21 -88.06 -42.80
CA PRO A 931 -16.56 -86.64 -42.66
C PRO A 931 -15.67 -85.81 -43.61
N THR A 932 -16.28 -84.88 -44.35
CA THR A 932 -15.55 -83.94 -45.21
C THR A 932 -16.36 -82.66 -45.36
N SER A 933 -15.75 -81.51 -45.04
CA SER A 933 -16.45 -80.22 -44.92
C SER A 933 -17.24 -79.84 -46.18
N GLY A 934 -18.55 -79.74 -46.02
CA GLY A 934 -19.53 -79.36 -47.06
C GLY A 934 -19.72 -80.39 -48.18
N ASN A 935 -19.34 -81.66 -47.99
CA ASN A 935 -19.42 -82.70 -49.02
C ASN A 935 -20.60 -83.68 -48.79
N ASP A 936 -21.76 -83.36 -49.37
CA ASP A 936 -22.99 -84.17 -49.27
C ASP A 936 -22.82 -85.61 -49.78
N ASN A 937 -23.41 -86.57 -49.04
CA ASN A 937 -23.46 -87.98 -49.40
C ASN A 937 -24.92 -88.45 -49.60
N ALA A 938 -25.22 -88.99 -50.78
CA ALA A 938 -26.57 -89.33 -51.21
C ALA A 938 -26.68 -90.77 -51.74
N ASN A 939 -27.93 -91.27 -51.87
CA ASN A 939 -28.29 -92.64 -52.27
C ASN A 939 -27.97 -93.71 -51.20
N LEU A 940 -28.08 -93.32 -49.94
CA LEU A 940 -27.97 -94.20 -48.77
C LEU A 940 -29.33 -94.93 -48.56
N ASP A 941 -29.61 -95.86 -49.46
CA ASP A 941 -30.95 -96.41 -49.69
C ASP A 941 -31.23 -97.72 -48.94
N PHE A 942 -32.40 -97.82 -48.30
CA PHE A 942 -32.81 -98.99 -47.51
C PHE A 942 -34.13 -99.59 -48.04
N ALA A 943 -34.37 -100.89 -47.86
CA ALA A 943 -35.60 -101.55 -48.33
C ALA A 943 -36.12 -102.62 -47.38
N ASN A 944 -37.45 -102.71 -47.17
CA ASN A 944 -38.09 -103.75 -46.34
C ASN A 944 -39.29 -104.42 -47.03
N PHE A 945 -39.58 -105.65 -46.58
CA PHE A 945 -40.82 -106.39 -46.85
C PHE A 945 -41.71 -106.38 -45.59
N GLU A 946 -42.99 -106.04 -45.75
CA GLU A 946 -44.03 -106.09 -44.70
C GLU A 946 -44.57 -107.52 -44.59
N LEU A 947 -44.53 -108.11 -43.38
CA LEU A 947 -45.03 -109.46 -43.13
C LEU A 947 -46.55 -109.55 -43.33
N PHE A 948 -47.08 -110.75 -43.57
CA PHE A 948 -48.49 -110.94 -43.94
C PHE A 948 -49.11 -112.20 -43.32
N ASP A 949 -50.44 -112.28 -43.33
CA ASP A 949 -51.21 -113.36 -42.70
C ASP A 949 -52.01 -114.19 -43.72
N ILE A 950 -52.37 -115.43 -43.36
CA ILE A 950 -53.25 -116.32 -44.16
C ILE A 950 -54.34 -116.92 -43.26
N SER A 951 -55.63 -116.78 -43.63
CA SER A 951 -56.77 -117.32 -42.88
C SER A 951 -57.91 -117.89 -43.76
N GLY A 952 -58.80 -118.68 -43.15
CA GLY A 952 -59.95 -119.27 -43.86
C GLY A 952 -60.88 -120.10 -42.96
N HIS A 953 -61.80 -120.87 -43.56
CA HIS A 953 -62.85 -121.61 -42.86
C HIS A 953 -63.07 -123.07 -43.34
N LYS A 954 -63.58 -123.90 -42.42
CA LYS A 954 -63.96 -125.31 -42.59
C LYS A 954 -65.45 -125.54 -42.32
N TRP A 955 -66.22 -126.10 -43.26
CA TRP A 955 -67.65 -126.40 -43.05
C TRP A 955 -68.07 -127.84 -43.41
N ASN A 956 -69.26 -128.19 -42.92
CA ASN A 956 -69.99 -129.41 -43.23
C ASN A 956 -71.01 -129.13 -44.34
N ASP A 957 -70.67 -129.52 -45.56
CA ASP A 957 -71.56 -129.52 -46.71
C ASP A 957 -72.58 -130.65 -46.52
N LEU A 958 -73.76 -130.31 -45.98
CA LEU A 958 -74.80 -131.27 -45.61
C LEU A 958 -75.50 -131.89 -46.83
N ASN A 959 -75.41 -131.24 -47.98
CA ASN A 959 -76.18 -131.58 -49.17
C ASN A 959 -75.34 -132.26 -50.28
N GLY A 960 -74.02 -132.06 -50.25
CA GLY A 960 -73.03 -132.65 -51.13
C GLY A 960 -72.78 -131.88 -52.42
N ASP A 961 -73.07 -130.57 -52.48
CA ASP A 961 -72.91 -129.75 -53.69
C ASP A 961 -71.59 -128.95 -53.75
N GLY A 962 -70.80 -128.94 -52.67
CA GLY A 962 -69.52 -128.24 -52.59
C GLY A 962 -69.63 -126.72 -52.45
N VAL A 963 -70.78 -126.17 -52.05
CA VAL A 963 -70.97 -124.71 -51.89
C VAL A 963 -71.44 -124.41 -50.47
N TRP A 964 -70.67 -123.64 -49.70
CA TRP A 964 -71.08 -123.27 -48.34
C TRP A 964 -72.30 -122.34 -48.35
N ASN A 965 -73.47 -122.87 -47.97
CA ASN A 965 -74.74 -122.14 -48.02
C ASN A 965 -75.40 -121.99 -46.64
N GLY A 966 -76.33 -121.04 -46.53
CA GLY A 966 -77.13 -120.81 -45.32
C GLY A 966 -77.88 -122.04 -44.79
N GLY A 967 -77.31 -122.68 -43.76
CA GLY A 967 -77.82 -123.90 -43.12
C GLY A 967 -76.74 -124.94 -42.81
N GLU A 968 -75.54 -124.76 -43.39
CA GLU A 968 -74.41 -125.67 -43.25
C GLU A 968 -73.41 -125.16 -42.19
N PRO A 969 -73.17 -125.93 -41.11
CA PRO A 969 -72.36 -125.46 -39.98
C PRO A 969 -70.86 -125.59 -40.24
N GLY A 970 -70.08 -124.68 -39.67
CA GLY A 970 -68.64 -124.84 -39.52
C GLY A 970 -68.27 -126.10 -38.72
N ILE A 971 -67.09 -126.67 -38.97
CA ILE A 971 -66.62 -127.87 -38.25
C ILE A 971 -65.51 -127.51 -37.27
N LEU A 972 -65.73 -127.82 -35.99
CA LEU A 972 -64.76 -127.68 -34.91
C LEU A 972 -63.62 -128.72 -34.99
N GLY A 973 -62.41 -128.25 -34.69
CA GLY A 973 -61.22 -129.05 -34.40
C GLY A 973 -60.69 -129.85 -35.59
N TRP A 974 -60.95 -129.37 -36.82
CA TRP A 974 -60.41 -129.96 -38.05
C TRP A 974 -58.99 -129.45 -38.25
N THR A 975 -58.08 -130.33 -38.66
CA THR A 975 -56.66 -129.98 -38.78
C THR A 975 -56.39 -129.42 -40.17
N ILE A 976 -55.87 -128.19 -40.21
CA ILE A 976 -55.39 -127.51 -41.41
C ILE A 976 -53.88 -127.36 -41.27
N THR A 977 -53.12 -127.64 -42.33
CA THR A 977 -51.66 -127.56 -42.36
C THR A 977 -51.22 -126.55 -43.40
N LEU A 978 -50.36 -125.61 -43.02
CA LEU A 978 -49.61 -124.75 -43.93
C LEU A 978 -48.19 -125.32 -44.07
N THR A 979 -47.69 -125.31 -45.30
CA THR A 979 -46.36 -125.79 -45.72
C THR A 979 -45.65 -124.66 -46.45
N ASP A 980 -44.44 -124.31 -46.06
CA ASP A 980 -43.63 -123.32 -46.81
C ASP A 980 -42.92 -123.96 -48.03
N GLU A 981 -42.20 -123.14 -48.80
CA GLU A 981 -41.49 -123.59 -50.00
C GLU A 981 -40.28 -124.50 -49.72
N ASP A 982 -39.71 -124.44 -48.51
CA ASP A 982 -38.68 -125.36 -48.03
C ASP A 982 -39.26 -126.70 -47.54
N GLY A 983 -40.58 -126.79 -47.36
CA GLY A 983 -41.32 -127.97 -46.93
C GLY A 983 -41.48 -128.12 -45.43
N ASN A 984 -41.24 -127.07 -44.64
CA ASN A 984 -41.57 -127.04 -43.21
C ASN A 984 -43.09 -126.89 -43.05
N THR A 985 -43.67 -127.52 -42.02
CA THR A 985 -45.12 -127.55 -41.84
C THR A 985 -45.57 -127.07 -40.46
N VAL A 986 -46.65 -126.28 -40.44
CA VAL A 986 -47.35 -125.80 -39.25
C VAL A 986 -48.81 -126.19 -39.36
N SER A 987 -49.41 -126.75 -38.30
CA SER A 987 -50.82 -127.15 -38.31
C SER A 987 -51.64 -126.44 -37.23
N GLN A 988 -52.84 -126.02 -37.61
CA GLN A 988 -53.85 -125.41 -36.75
C GLN A 988 -55.11 -126.29 -36.65
N GLN A 989 -55.89 -126.10 -35.58
CA GLN A 989 -57.19 -126.75 -35.41
C GLN A 989 -58.30 -125.71 -35.57
N THR A 990 -59.30 -126.00 -36.38
CA THR A 990 -60.37 -125.04 -36.68
C THR A 990 -61.24 -124.69 -35.48
N GLY A 991 -61.72 -123.45 -35.43
CA GLY A 991 -62.64 -122.92 -34.42
C GLY A 991 -64.04 -123.53 -34.47
N ALA A 992 -64.90 -123.15 -33.53
CA ALA A 992 -66.28 -123.70 -33.42
C ALA A 992 -67.20 -123.32 -34.59
N ASP A 993 -66.83 -122.26 -35.30
CA ASP A 993 -67.42 -121.76 -36.56
C ASP A 993 -66.65 -122.21 -37.81
N GLY A 994 -65.60 -123.02 -37.64
CA GLY A 994 -64.73 -123.51 -38.71
C GLY A 994 -63.49 -122.67 -39.03
N SER A 995 -63.28 -121.51 -38.39
CA SER A 995 -62.17 -120.59 -38.68
C SER A 995 -60.75 -121.16 -38.42
N TYR A 996 -59.74 -120.73 -39.18
CA TYR A 996 -58.32 -120.95 -38.92
C TYR A 996 -57.46 -119.77 -39.43
N SER A 997 -56.25 -119.58 -38.87
CA SER A 997 -55.27 -118.58 -39.33
C SER A 997 -53.81 -118.95 -39.02
N PHE A 998 -52.92 -118.36 -39.81
CA PHE A 998 -51.46 -118.33 -39.66
C PHE A 998 -51.01 -116.86 -39.83
N THR A 999 -50.13 -116.35 -38.95
CA THR A 999 -49.73 -114.93 -38.93
C THR A 999 -48.22 -114.75 -39.07
N ASP A 1000 -47.81 -113.51 -39.35
CA ASP A 1000 -46.40 -113.08 -39.35
C ASP A 1000 -45.54 -113.87 -40.35
N LEU A 1001 -46.09 -114.17 -41.53
CA LEU A 1001 -45.44 -114.99 -42.53
C LEU A 1001 -44.33 -114.22 -43.25
N MET A 1002 -43.15 -114.86 -43.32
CA MET A 1002 -42.00 -114.38 -44.07
C MET A 1002 -42.30 -114.37 -45.58
N PRO A 1003 -41.56 -113.59 -46.39
CA PRO A 1003 -41.66 -113.67 -47.85
C PRO A 1003 -41.42 -115.11 -48.34
N GLY A 1004 -42.30 -115.60 -49.22
CA GLY A 1004 -42.24 -116.96 -49.76
C GLY A 1004 -43.57 -117.49 -50.30
N THR A 1005 -43.53 -118.73 -50.80
CA THR A 1005 -44.69 -119.45 -51.33
C THR A 1005 -45.20 -120.50 -50.33
N TYR A 1006 -46.49 -120.44 -49.99
CA TYR A 1006 -47.12 -121.27 -48.97
C TYR A 1006 -48.22 -122.17 -49.52
N THR A 1007 -48.25 -123.44 -49.15
CA THR A 1007 -49.29 -124.42 -49.51
C THR A 1007 -50.11 -124.82 -48.28
N ILE A 1008 -51.43 -124.61 -48.32
CA ILE A 1008 -52.38 -124.84 -47.23
C ILE A 1008 -53.27 -126.03 -47.59
N GLU A 1009 -53.36 -127.04 -46.74
CA GLU A 1009 -54.10 -128.29 -46.96
C GLU A 1009 -54.94 -128.72 -45.75
N GLU A 1010 -56.00 -129.50 -45.99
CA GLU A 1010 -56.81 -130.10 -44.93
C GLU A 1010 -56.49 -131.58 -44.67
N VAL A 1011 -56.53 -132.00 -43.40
CA VAL A 1011 -56.33 -133.41 -43.03
C VAL A 1011 -57.65 -134.18 -43.09
N GLN A 1012 -57.81 -134.99 -44.14
CA GLN A 1012 -59.01 -135.82 -44.36
C GLN A 1012 -59.34 -136.72 -43.16
N ARG A 1013 -60.56 -136.63 -42.63
CA ARG A 1013 -61.08 -137.51 -41.56
C ARG A 1013 -61.77 -138.77 -42.12
N GLU A 1014 -61.62 -139.89 -41.41
CA GLU A 1014 -62.30 -141.15 -41.74
C GLU A 1014 -63.84 -141.00 -41.64
N GLY A 1015 -64.56 -141.54 -42.62
CA GLY A 1015 -66.03 -141.44 -42.73
C GLY A 1015 -66.53 -140.20 -43.48
N TRP A 1016 -65.70 -139.16 -43.63
CA TRP A 1016 -66.04 -137.93 -44.35
C TRP A 1016 -65.52 -137.95 -45.78
N THR A 1017 -66.23 -137.28 -46.70
CA THR A 1017 -65.80 -137.07 -48.09
C THR A 1017 -65.58 -135.58 -48.33
N ASN A 1018 -64.44 -135.18 -48.89
CA ASN A 1018 -64.22 -133.80 -49.31
C ASN A 1018 -65.11 -133.46 -50.51
N THR A 1019 -65.81 -132.33 -50.44
CA THR A 1019 -66.72 -131.83 -51.47
C THR A 1019 -66.30 -130.47 -52.04
N TYR A 1020 -65.45 -129.71 -51.34
CA TYR A 1020 -64.81 -128.49 -51.85
C TYR A 1020 -63.39 -128.32 -51.28
N ASP A 1021 -62.41 -128.30 -52.19
CA ASP A 1021 -60.94 -128.18 -52.04
C ASP A 1021 -60.25 -128.97 -50.91
N GLY A 1022 -59.14 -129.63 -51.24
CA GLY A 1022 -58.29 -130.35 -50.29
C GLY A 1022 -56.97 -129.64 -49.95
N SER A 1023 -56.48 -128.78 -50.85
CA SER A 1023 -55.18 -128.11 -50.77
C SER A 1023 -55.10 -126.96 -51.77
N THR A 1024 -54.34 -125.91 -51.46
CA THR A 1024 -54.09 -124.75 -52.33
C THR A 1024 -52.75 -124.07 -52.03
N THR A 1025 -52.28 -123.17 -52.90
CA THR A 1025 -51.02 -122.43 -52.77
C THR A 1025 -51.22 -120.91 -52.91
N VAL A 1026 -50.50 -120.14 -52.09
CA VAL A 1026 -50.47 -118.68 -52.00
C VAL A 1026 -49.02 -118.21 -52.15
N VAL A 1027 -48.79 -117.08 -52.82
CA VAL A 1027 -47.47 -116.40 -52.87
C VAL A 1027 -47.58 -115.13 -52.04
N GLY A 1028 -46.66 -114.93 -51.10
CA GLY A 1028 -46.59 -113.70 -50.33
C GLY A 1028 -46.16 -112.50 -51.17
N GLU A 1029 -46.87 -111.40 -51.04
CA GLU A 1029 -46.40 -110.06 -51.41
C GLU A 1029 -46.44 -109.19 -50.15
N SER A 1030 -45.56 -108.19 -50.07
CA SER A 1030 -45.44 -107.29 -48.91
C SER A 1030 -46.79 -106.75 -48.46
N GLY A 1031 -47.18 -107.03 -47.21
CA GLY A 1031 -48.41 -106.54 -46.57
C GLY A 1031 -49.72 -107.15 -47.10
N ALA A 1032 -49.66 -108.10 -48.03
CA ALA A 1032 -50.82 -108.65 -48.71
C ALA A 1032 -51.42 -109.87 -47.97
N SER A 1033 -52.11 -109.66 -46.86
CA SER A 1033 -52.78 -110.74 -46.12
C SER A 1033 -53.94 -111.38 -46.91
N PHE A 1034 -54.11 -112.70 -46.77
CA PHE A 1034 -55.10 -113.51 -47.50
C PHE A 1034 -56.18 -114.10 -46.57
N GLU A 1035 -57.45 -114.01 -46.96
CA GLU A 1035 -58.60 -114.52 -46.17
C GLU A 1035 -59.63 -115.22 -47.07
N GLY A 1036 -60.16 -116.36 -46.66
CA GLY A 1036 -61.26 -117.07 -47.36
C GLY A 1036 -62.67 -116.64 -46.92
N ARG A 1037 -63.53 -116.16 -47.83
CA ARG A 1037 -64.85 -115.56 -47.51
C ARG A 1037 -66.06 -116.47 -47.80
N PHE A 1038 -67.15 -116.21 -47.08
CA PHE A 1038 -68.43 -116.95 -47.14
C PHE A 1038 -69.19 -116.74 -48.47
N GLU A 1039 -69.94 -117.76 -48.91
CA GLU A 1039 -70.80 -117.78 -50.13
C GLU A 1039 -70.10 -117.45 -51.48
N GLN A 1040 -68.76 -117.45 -51.54
CA GLN A 1040 -67.99 -117.33 -52.79
C GLN A 1040 -67.09 -118.55 -53.03
N THR A 1041 -66.81 -118.85 -54.30
CA THR A 1041 -65.76 -119.81 -54.70
C THR A 1041 -64.38 -119.17 -54.54
N GLU A 1042 -63.99 -118.97 -53.28
CA GLU A 1042 -62.67 -118.50 -52.89
C GLU A 1042 -61.78 -119.65 -52.43
N VAL A 1043 -60.49 -119.43 -52.60
CA VAL A 1043 -59.39 -120.28 -52.18
C VAL A 1043 -59.18 -120.10 -50.66
N LEU A 1044 -58.62 -121.10 -49.96
CA LEU A 1044 -58.45 -121.16 -48.48
C LEU A 1044 -59.70 -121.59 -47.68
N ASN A 1045 -60.78 -121.97 -48.36
CA ASN A 1045 -62.02 -122.46 -47.75
C ASN A 1045 -62.22 -123.95 -48.09
N PHE A 1046 -62.54 -124.80 -47.11
CA PHE A 1046 -62.60 -126.27 -47.26
C PHE A 1046 -63.93 -126.88 -46.78
N GLY A 1047 -64.63 -127.68 -47.61
CA GLY A 1047 -65.97 -128.26 -47.30
C GLY A 1047 -66.06 -129.78 -47.46
N ASN A 1048 -66.66 -130.49 -46.48
CA ASN A 1048 -66.78 -131.97 -46.48
C ASN A 1048 -68.19 -132.46 -46.07
N TRP A 1049 -68.61 -133.66 -46.55
CA TRP A 1049 -69.91 -134.31 -46.33
C TRP A 1049 -69.83 -135.65 -45.53
N ASP A 1050 -70.91 -136.00 -44.82
CA ASP A 1050 -71.14 -137.20 -44.00
C ASP A 1050 -72.39 -137.99 -44.49
N GLY A 1051 -72.32 -139.32 -44.56
CA GLY A 1051 -73.01 -140.12 -45.60
C GLY A 1051 -74.15 -141.08 -45.20
N ASP A 1052 -74.88 -140.91 -44.08
CA ASP A 1052 -75.74 -141.99 -43.52
C ASP A 1052 -77.24 -141.62 -43.24
N ALA A 1053 -78.19 -142.02 -44.12
CA ALA A 1053 -79.65 -142.08 -43.82
C ALA A 1053 -80.54 -142.89 -44.84
N PRO A 1054 -81.37 -143.89 -44.41
CA PRO A 1054 -82.28 -144.66 -45.31
C PRO A 1054 -83.81 -144.36 -45.19
N GLY A 1055 -84.56 -144.37 -46.31
CA GLY A 1055 -86.02 -144.01 -46.38
C GLY A 1055 -87.06 -145.18 -46.37
N VAL A 1056 -88.36 -145.06 -46.72
CA VAL A 1056 -89.17 -144.12 -47.56
C VAL A 1056 -90.72 -144.26 -47.32
N ARG A 1057 -91.53 -143.20 -47.58
CA ARG A 1057 -93.02 -143.11 -47.92
C ARG A 1057 -94.12 -142.84 -46.84
N THR A 1058 -95.26 -142.27 -47.27
CA THR A 1058 -96.37 -141.56 -46.50
C THR A 1058 -97.79 -141.98 -47.01
N PRO A 1059 -98.99 -141.35 -46.72
CA PRO A 1059 -99.44 -140.24 -45.81
C PRO A 1059 -100.85 -140.43 -45.10
N GLY A 1060 -101.41 -139.41 -44.39
CA GLY A 1060 -102.89 -139.12 -44.36
C GLY A 1060 -103.70 -138.89 -43.04
N TYR A 1061 -103.90 -137.61 -42.63
CA TYR A 1061 -105.06 -136.93 -41.95
C TYR A 1061 -105.82 -137.38 -40.65
N TRP A 1062 -106.04 -136.38 -39.75
CA TRP A 1062 -107.06 -136.16 -38.68
C TRP A 1062 -107.09 -136.98 -37.35
N GLY A 1063 -106.63 -136.35 -36.25
CA GLY A 1063 -107.54 -135.92 -35.15
C GLY A 1063 -107.45 -136.51 -33.72
N SER A 1064 -107.07 -135.66 -32.75
CA SER A 1064 -107.38 -135.72 -31.28
C SER A 1064 -106.74 -136.83 -30.41
N LYS A 1065 -106.38 -136.67 -29.11
CA LYS A 1065 -106.36 -135.51 -28.18
C LYS A 1065 -105.53 -135.84 -26.88
N TRP A 1066 -104.78 -134.84 -26.35
CA TRP A 1066 -104.31 -134.63 -24.94
C TRP A 1066 -103.15 -135.49 -24.40
N GLY A 1067 -102.17 -134.93 -23.66
CA GLY A 1067 -101.89 -133.51 -23.37
C GLY A 1067 -100.86 -133.26 -22.23
N SER A 1068 -100.52 -131.98 -22.00
CA SER A 1068 -99.78 -131.39 -20.85
C SER A 1068 -98.24 -131.62 -20.80
N GLN A 1069 -97.37 -130.66 -20.41
CA GLN A 1069 -97.57 -129.22 -20.09
C GLN A 1069 -96.26 -128.41 -19.95
N PHE A 1070 -96.42 -127.07 -19.91
CA PHE A 1070 -95.46 -125.96 -19.66
C PHE A 1070 -94.48 -125.61 -20.79
N TRP A 1071 -94.06 -124.35 -21.01
CA TRP A 1071 -94.64 -122.97 -20.85
C TRP A 1071 -93.72 -122.10 -21.78
N ASP A 1072 -94.20 -121.32 -22.77
CA ASP A 1072 -94.72 -119.93 -22.70
C ASP A 1072 -93.64 -118.86 -22.35
N ALA A 1073 -93.51 -117.68 -23.01
CA ALA A 1073 -94.39 -117.04 -24.00
C ALA A 1073 -93.80 -115.74 -24.66
N ILE A 1074 -94.26 -115.44 -25.91
CA ILE A 1074 -94.81 -114.15 -26.43
C ILE A 1074 -93.88 -112.92 -26.67
N GLN A 1075 -93.62 -112.49 -27.92
CA GLN A 1075 -94.34 -111.56 -28.86
C GLN A 1075 -94.05 -110.05 -28.71
N ASP A 1076 -93.89 -109.39 -29.87
CA ASP A 1076 -94.38 -108.05 -30.31
C ASP A 1076 -94.24 -106.76 -29.48
N ASN A 1077 -94.26 -105.66 -30.25
CA ASN A 1077 -94.48 -104.24 -29.92
C ASN A 1077 -93.27 -103.52 -29.31
N GLU A 1078 -92.76 -102.47 -29.96
CA GLU A 1078 -93.40 -101.15 -30.21
C GLU A 1078 -93.63 -100.33 -28.93
N ARG A 1079 -93.46 -99.02 -29.10
CA ARG A 1079 -93.95 -97.92 -28.24
C ARG A 1079 -93.23 -97.77 -26.89
N HIS A 1080 -93.01 -96.54 -26.41
CA HIS A 1080 -92.92 -95.21 -27.05
C HIS A 1080 -92.46 -94.24 -25.94
N ALA A 1081 -92.11 -93.01 -26.32
CA ALA A 1081 -92.40 -91.80 -25.55
C ALA A 1081 -91.65 -91.55 -24.21
N ASP A 1082 -90.95 -90.42 -24.24
CA ASP A 1082 -91.13 -89.31 -23.29
C ASP A 1082 -90.24 -89.18 -22.04
N LYS A 1083 -89.31 -88.21 -22.18
CA LYS A 1083 -89.26 -86.91 -21.48
C LYS A 1083 -88.20 -86.67 -20.38
N GLU A 1084 -87.38 -85.65 -20.71
CA GLU A 1084 -87.03 -84.46 -19.91
C GLU A 1084 -85.98 -84.53 -18.79
N ASN A 1085 -84.98 -83.65 -18.99
CA ASN A 1085 -84.19 -82.88 -18.02
C ASN A 1085 -83.28 -83.57 -16.97
N THR A 1086 -81.97 -83.36 -17.18
CA THR A 1086 -81.05 -82.53 -16.35
C THR A 1086 -81.48 -82.06 -14.93
N PRO A 1087 -80.51 -81.71 -14.04
CA PRO A 1087 -79.09 -82.08 -14.00
C PRO A 1087 -78.54 -82.40 -12.58
N ASP A 1088 -77.22 -82.61 -12.49
CA ASP A 1088 -76.30 -82.33 -11.37
C ASP A 1088 -76.50 -82.95 -9.98
N GLY A 1089 -75.36 -83.18 -9.30
CA GLY A 1089 -75.28 -82.91 -7.86
C GLY A 1089 -74.86 -84.03 -6.91
N GLU A 1090 -73.60 -84.46 -7.02
CA GLU A 1090 -72.65 -84.46 -5.87
C GLU A 1090 -72.77 -85.49 -4.70
N LEU A 1091 -71.62 -85.67 -4.02
CA LEU A 1091 -71.40 -86.16 -2.64
C LEU A 1091 -71.45 -87.69 -2.30
N LEU A 1092 -70.24 -88.30 -2.19
CA LEU A 1092 -69.50 -88.59 -0.93
C LEU A 1092 -68.92 -90.02 -0.70
N SER A 1093 -67.77 -89.99 0.01
CA SER A 1093 -67.19 -90.98 0.95
C SER A 1093 -66.56 -92.30 0.46
N GLU A 1094 -65.24 -92.44 0.73
CA GLU A 1094 -64.57 -93.48 1.56
C GLU A 1094 -64.91 -94.98 1.34
N GLU A 1095 -63.99 -95.96 1.33
CA GLU A 1095 -62.51 -96.04 1.45
C GLU A 1095 -62.06 -97.52 1.19
N ILE A 1096 -60.74 -97.81 1.16
CA ILE A 1096 -60.07 -99.11 1.48
C ILE A 1096 -59.77 -100.19 0.37
N LEU A 1097 -58.46 -100.33 0.10
CA LEU A 1097 -57.62 -101.52 -0.25
C LEU A 1097 -57.46 -102.13 -1.67
N VAL A 1098 -56.59 -101.48 -2.47
CA VAL A 1098 -55.29 -101.94 -3.04
C VAL A 1098 -55.01 -103.44 -3.35
N LEU A 1099 -54.51 -103.68 -4.58
CA LEU A 1099 -53.43 -104.59 -5.09
C LEU A 1099 -53.88 -105.29 -6.41
N GLY A 1100 -53.16 -105.28 -7.53
CA GLY A 1100 -51.86 -104.68 -7.93
C GLY A 1100 -51.66 -104.75 -9.46
N VAL A 1101 -50.54 -104.23 -9.99
CA VAL A 1101 -50.32 -103.92 -11.44
C VAL A 1101 -49.32 -104.89 -12.13
N PRO A 1102 -49.42 -105.10 -13.47
CA PRO A 1102 -48.27 -105.53 -14.29
C PRO A 1102 -48.07 -104.78 -15.64
N GLY A 1103 -46.81 -104.44 -15.98
CA GLY A 1103 -46.20 -104.60 -17.32
C GLY A 1103 -46.13 -103.44 -18.35
N GLY A 1104 -44.90 -102.94 -18.61
CA GLY A 1104 -44.34 -102.44 -19.91
C GLY A 1104 -44.95 -101.23 -20.65
N THR A 1105 -44.34 -100.60 -21.68
CA THR A 1105 -42.92 -100.33 -22.08
C THR A 1105 -42.90 -99.21 -23.17
N GLN A 1106 -42.08 -98.14 -23.03
CA GLN A 1106 -41.68 -97.15 -24.10
C GLN A 1106 -42.85 -96.35 -24.80
N ILE A 1107 -42.70 -95.33 -25.67
CA ILE A 1107 -41.59 -94.49 -26.24
C ILE A 1107 -41.81 -92.98 -25.81
N ALA A 1108 -41.02 -92.03 -26.36
CA ALA A 1108 -40.91 -90.58 -26.16
C ALA A 1108 -42.12 -89.67 -26.52
N LEU A 1109 -42.26 -88.52 -25.82
CA LEU A 1109 -41.86 -87.17 -26.27
C LEU A 1109 -42.07 -86.14 -25.13
N GLU A 1110 -41.43 -84.97 -25.23
CA GLU A 1110 -41.31 -83.97 -24.15
C GLU A 1110 -42.62 -83.25 -23.79
N LEU A 1111 -42.88 -83.03 -22.49
CA LEU A 1111 -43.02 -81.72 -21.81
C LEU A 1111 -43.57 -81.88 -20.36
N GLU A 1112 -43.22 -80.92 -19.50
CA GLU A 1112 -43.93 -80.51 -18.26
C GLU A 1112 -44.00 -81.41 -16.98
N LEU A 1113 -43.42 -80.83 -15.92
CA LEU A 1113 -44.04 -80.62 -14.60
C LEU A 1113 -44.36 -81.81 -13.66
N ALA A 1114 -43.36 -82.05 -12.81
CA ALA A 1114 -43.48 -81.94 -11.34
C ALA A 1114 -44.15 -83.06 -10.51
N LYS A 1115 -43.67 -83.15 -9.25
CA LYS A 1115 -44.21 -83.88 -8.09
C LYS A 1115 -44.00 -85.40 -8.06
N LEU A 1116 -42.86 -85.83 -7.47
CA LEU A 1116 -42.92 -86.56 -6.19
C LEU A 1116 -41.60 -86.57 -5.39
N LEU A 1117 -41.16 -85.40 -4.92
CA LEU A 1117 -40.13 -85.29 -3.86
C LEU A 1117 -40.58 -84.32 -2.75
N ILE A 1118 -41.86 -84.44 -2.38
CA ILE A 1118 -42.51 -83.69 -1.30
C ILE A 1118 -43.13 -84.71 -0.35
N ASP A 1119 -42.50 -84.96 0.80
CA ASP A 1119 -43.21 -84.99 2.09
C ASP A 1119 -42.30 -84.81 3.32
N ALA A 1120 -41.37 -83.86 3.23
CA ALA A 1120 -40.71 -83.25 4.40
C ALA A 1120 -40.96 -81.73 4.49
N ASN A 1121 -41.73 -81.16 3.55
CA ASN A 1121 -42.04 -79.74 3.51
C ASN A 1121 -43.54 -79.51 3.50
N ASN A 1122 -44.17 -79.59 4.68
CA ASN A 1122 -45.60 -79.28 4.81
C ASN A 1122 -46.00 -78.73 6.19
N LYS A 1123 -45.57 -77.51 6.48
CA LYS A 1123 -46.35 -76.55 7.29
C LYS A 1123 -46.38 -75.18 6.63
N GLN A 1124 -47.24 -75.10 5.62
CA GLN A 1124 -47.99 -73.91 5.18
C GLN A 1124 -47.30 -72.55 5.29
N VAL A 1125 -46.76 -72.10 4.17
CA VAL A 1125 -46.75 -70.69 3.79
C VAL A 1125 -48.21 -70.22 3.62
N GLN A 1126 -48.58 -69.13 4.29
CA GLN A 1126 -49.47 -68.12 3.71
C GLN A 1126 -48.61 -66.88 3.44
N ASP A 1127 -48.84 -66.25 2.29
CA ASP A 1127 -48.26 -64.95 1.89
C ASP A 1127 -46.72 -64.89 1.77
N GLY A 1128 -46.10 -65.96 1.26
CA GLY A 1128 -44.96 -65.88 0.35
C GLY A 1128 -43.53 -65.70 0.90
N ASN A 1129 -43.33 -65.46 2.19
CA ASN A 1129 -42.01 -65.10 2.74
C ASN A 1129 -41.24 -66.26 3.41
N TRP A 1130 -39.90 -66.23 3.29
CA TRP A 1130 -38.97 -67.15 3.97
C TRP A 1130 -38.47 -66.55 5.29
N LEU A 1131 -38.22 -67.39 6.30
CA LEU A 1131 -37.63 -66.99 7.58
C LEU A 1131 -36.16 -67.43 7.67
N LEU A 1132 -35.23 -66.48 7.60
CA LEU A 1132 -33.83 -66.67 7.98
C LEU A 1132 -33.64 -66.20 9.43
N GLY A 1133 -33.64 -67.15 10.36
CA GLY A 1133 -33.39 -66.87 11.78
C GLY A 1133 -31.90 -66.76 12.10
N ARG A 1134 -31.56 -65.86 13.03
CA ARG A 1134 -30.20 -65.55 13.53
C ARG A 1134 -29.33 -66.79 13.84
N ASP A 1135 -29.95 -67.88 14.27
CA ASP A 1135 -29.29 -69.13 14.65
C ASP A 1135 -28.64 -69.88 13.46
N ALA A 1136 -29.08 -69.64 12.22
CA ALA A 1136 -28.54 -70.31 11.04
C ALA A 1136 -27.11 -69.85 10.72
N VAL A 1137 -26.85 -68.53 10.74
CA VAL A 1137 -25.54 -67.94 10.43
C VAL A 1137 -24.49 -68.34 11.48
N ALA A 1138 -24.85 -68.30 12.76
CA ALA A 1138 -24.01 -68.74 13.86
C ALA A 1138 -23.65 -70.25 13.80
N THR A 1139 -24.49 -71.08 13.19
CA THR A 1139 -24.21 -72.51 13.02
C THR A 1139 -23.21 -72.77 11.88
N THR A 1140 -23.30 -72.01 10.78
CA THR A 1140 -22.39 -72.15 9.62
C THR A 1140 -20.98 -71.65 9.93
N LEU A 1141 -20.82 -70.53 10.65
CA LEU A 1141 -19.51 -70.01 11.07
C LEU A 1141 -18.78 -70.99 12.02
N ASN A 1142 -19.49 -71.63 12.94
CA ASN A 1142 -18.92 -72.68 13.80
C ASN A 1142 -18.50 -73.96 13.03
N PHE A 1143 -19.00 -74.17 11.82
CA PHE A 1143 -18.58 -75.30 10.98
C PHE A 1143 -17.27 -75.00 10.22
N LEU A 1144 -17.04 -73.75 9.83
CA LEU A 1144 -15.84 -73.32 9.10
C LEU A 1144 -14.59 -73.19 10.00
N ALA A 1145 -14.74 -72.95 11.31
CA ALA A 1145 -13.63 -72.78 12.26
C ALA A 1145 -12.91 -74.09 12.71
N GLY A 1146 -13.34 -75.26 12.22
CA GLY A 1146 -12.51 -76.47 12.14
C GLY A 1146 -11.86 -77.05 13.41
N ASN A 1147 -12.63 -77.65 14.34
CA ASN A 1147 -12.08 -78.70 15.24
C ASN A 1147 -13.14 -79.67 15.81
N PRO A 1148 -13.00 -81.01 15.67
CA PRO A 1148 -14.00 -81.95 16.17
C PRO A 1148 -13.80 -82.35 17.65
N GLY A 1149 -14.59 -81.74 18.53
CA GLY A 1149 -14.97 -82.32 19.82
C GLY A 1149 -14.02 -82.09 21.00
N GLY A 1150 -14.38 -81.11 21.84
CA GLY A 1150 -13.78 -80.91 23.16
C GLY A 1150 -14.75 -80.17 24.08
N SER A 1151 -15.17 -80.80 25.17
CA SER A 1151 -15.92 -80.10 26.23
C SER A 1151 -14.93 -79.33 27.11
N LEU A 1152 -15.17 -78.03 27.29
CA LEU A 1152 -14.53 -77.24 28.33
C LEU A 1152 -15.58 -76.62 29.25
N THR A 1153 -15.31 -76.72 30.54
CA THR A 1153 -16.07 -76.16 31.66
C THR A 1153 -15.39 -74.90 32.14
N ASN A 1154 -16.13 -73.97 32.78
CA ASN A 1154 -15.60 -72.80 33.46
C ASN A 1154 -14.24 -73.03 34.16
N ASP A 1155 -13.31 -72.12 33.95
CA ASP A 1155 -12.43 -71.63 35.01
C ASP A 1155 -12.34 -70.10 34.88
N ASP A 1156 -12.57 -69.37 35.97
CA ASP A 1156 -12.62 -67.90 36.00
C ASP A 1156 -11.31 -67.38 36.64
N ASP A 1157 -10.32 -66.92 35.87
CA ASP A 1157 -9.13 -66.21 36.41
C ASP A 1157 -9.02 -64.76 35.88
N PRO A 1158 -9.41 -63.75 36.68
CA PRO A 1158 -9.54 -62.37 36.22
C PRO A 1158 -8.22 -61.57 36.18
N ASN A 1159 -7.09 -62.18 35.78
CA ASN A 1159 -5.79 -61.49 35.68
C ASN A 1159 -4.89 -61.94 34.50
N ASP A 1160 -5.42 -62.62 33.47
CA ASP A 1160 -4.67 -62.90 32.23
C ASP A 1160 -5.01 -61.85 31.16
N PRO A 1161 -4.08 -61.00 30.68
CA PRO A 1161 -4.37 -59.91 29.75
C PRO A 1161 -4.36 -60.36 28.27
N CYS A 1162 -4.90 -61.55 27.99
CA CYS A 1162 -4.93 -62.17 26.66
C CYS A 1162 -6.24 -62.94 26.37
N ASP A 1163 -7.27 -62.75 27.19
CA ASP A 1163 -8.64 -63.23 26.95
C ASP A 1163 -9.56 -61.99 26.84
N ASP A 1164 -10.66 -62.12 26.10
CA ASP A 1164 -11.45 -61.05 25.47
C ASP A 1164 -10.76 -60.42 24.22
N GLU A 1165 -11.55 -59.85 23.29
CA GLU A 1165 -11.22 -59.24 21.95
C GLU A 1165 -11.60 -60.02 20.64
N PRO A 1166 -11.82 -61.35 20.57
CA PRO A 1166 -12.30 -61.97 19.30
C PRO A 1166 -13.82 -62.01 19.09
N VAL A 1167 -14.61 -61.81 20.16
CA VAL A 1167 -16.07 -62.06 20.15
C VAL A 1167 -16.88 -60.78 20.05
N ASP A 1168 -16.45 -59.70 20.71
CA ASP A 1168 -17.18 -58.42 20.71
C ASP A 1168 -17.10 -57.71 19.35
N ILE A 1169 -15.94 -57.79 18.65
CA ILE A 1169 -15.74 -57.22 17.30
C ILE A 1169 -16.74 -57.80 16.28
N LEU A 1170 -17.02 -59.10 16.37
CA LEU A 1170 -17.97 -59.80 15.50
C LEU A 1170 -19.45 -59.47 15.83
N ASP A 1171 -19.79 -59.29 17.10
CA ASP A 1171 -21.15 -58.92 17.53
C ASP A 1171 -21.43 -57.41 17.27
N GLU A 1172 -20.40 -56.55 17.33
CA GLU A 1172 -20.48 -55.14 16.92
C GLU A 1172 -20.63 -54.99 15.39
N ALA A 1173 -19.85 -55.71 14.58
CA ALA A 1173 -19.98 -55.67 13.11
C ALA A 1173 -21.38 -56.15 12.65
N VAL A 1174 -21.91 -57.22 13.25
CA VAL A 1174 -23.28 -57.70 12.99
C VAL A 1174 -24.31 -56.67 13.45
N THR A 1175 -24.12 -56.05 14.61
CA THR A 1175 -25.04 -55.01 15.12
C THR A 1175 -25.03 -53.75 14.25
N TRP A 1176 -23.86 -53.34 13.74
CA TRP A 1176 -23.70 -52.20 12.84
C TRP A 1176 -24.36 -52.44 11.47
N LEU A 1177 -24.19 -53.63 10.90
CA LEU A 1177 -24.83 -54.02 9.63
C LEU A 1177 -26.37 -53.99 9.73
N PHE A 1178 -26.93 -54.56 10.80
CA PHE A 1178 -28.38 -54.54 11.03
C PHE A 1178 -28.94 -53.13 11.25
N ASN A 1179 -28.23 -52.26 11.98
CA ASN A 1179 -28.68 -50.90 12.26
C ASN A 1179 -28.65 -49.99 11.00
N ASN A 1180 -27.70 -50.18 10.09
CA ASN A 1180 -27.64 -49.39 8.85
C ASN A 1180 -28.68 -49.83 7.81
N LEU A 1181 -28.98 -51.13 7.70
CA LEU A 1181 -30.04 -51.64 6.81
C LEU A 1181 -31.45 -51.13 7.20
N ASP A 1182 -31.69 -50.90 8.49
CA ASP A 1182 -32.95 -50.32 9.00
C ASP A 1182 -33.07 -48.81 8.68
N ALA A 1183 -31.94 -48.10 8.57
CA ALA A 1183 -31.90 -46.66 8.33
C ALA A 1183 -32.21 -46.24 6.88
N VAL A 1184 -31.96 -47.11 5.89
CA VAL A 1184 -32.32 -46.89 4.47
C VAL A 1184 -33.75 -47.32 4.11
N GLY A 1185 -34.52 -47.86 5.08
CA GLY A 1185 -35.92 -48.24 4.87
C GLY A 1185 -36.11 -49.54 4.06
N ALA A 1186 -35.10 -50.42 4.04
CA ALA A 1186 -35.12 -51.71 3.35
C ALA A 1186 -36.00 -52.78 4.04
N PHE A 1187 -36.58 -52.45 5.20
CA PHE A 1187 -37.53 -53.27 5.92
C PHE A 1187 -38.89 -52.56 6.01
N ASP A 1188 -39.98 -53.28 5.75
CA ASP A 1188 -41.23 -52.95 6.43
C ASP A 1188 -41.13 -53.34 7.92
N GLY A 1189 -42.00 -52.79 8.77
CA GLY A 1189 -41.88 -52.79 10.24
C GLY A 1189 -41.94 -54.17 10.95
N ASP A 1190 -41.77 -55.24 10.18
CA ASP A 1190 -41.87 -56.64 10.51
C ASP A 1190 -40.54 -57.39 10.22
N GLY A 1191 -39.58 -56.74 9.52
CA GLY A 1191 -38.21 -57.24 9.32
C GLY A 1191 -38.00 -58.14 8.10
N ILE A 1192 -38.66 -57.86 6.96
CA ILE A 1192 -38.58 -58.69 5.75
C ILE A 1192 -38.06 -57.88 4.55
N VAL A 1193 -37.14 -58.47 3.78
CA VAL A 1193 -36.57 -57.92 2.52
C VAL A 1193 -37.29 -58.49 1.30
N SER A 1194 -37.49 -57.71 0.24
CA SER A 1194 -38.18 -58.18 -0.96
C SER A 1194 -37.32 -59.13 -1.81
N LYS A 1195 -37.97 -59.97 -2.63
CA LYS A 1195 -37.30 -60.91 -3.55
C LYS A 1195 -36.45 -60.21 -4.62
N GLN A 1196 -36.66 -58.91 -4.85
CA GLN A 1196 -35.90 -58.14 -5.82
C GLN A 1196 -34.60 -57.60 -5.20
N ASP A 1197 -34.66 -57.12 -3.96
CA ASP A 1197 -33.51 -56.56 -3.24
C ASP A 1197 -32.57 -57.66 -2.72
N ALA A 1198 -33.14 -58.79 -2.26
CA ALA A 1198 -32.35 -59.99 -1.94
C ALA A 1198 -31.64 -60.60 -3.17
N LYS A 1199 -32.05 -60.25 -4.39
CA LYS A 1199 -31.38 -60.67 -5.63
C LYS A 1199 -30.23 -59.72 -6.00
N ALA A 1200 -30.35 -58.43 -5.69
CA ALA A 1200 -29.24 -57.48 -5.80
C ALA A 1200 -28.11 -57.84 -4.83
N LEU A 1201 -28.44 -58.25 -3.60
CA LEU A 1201 -27.47 -58.67 -2.58
C LEU A 1201 -26.68 -59.96 -2.91
N MET A 1202 -27.08 -60.70 -3.96
CA MET A 1202 -26.46 -61.97 -4.37
C MET A 1202 -25.84 -61.92 -5.78
N HIS A 1203 -25.93 -60.79 -6.48
CA HIS A 1203 -25.43 -60.59 -7.84
C HIS A 1203 -24.86 -59.17 -8.03
N ALA A 1204 -24.06 -58.71 -7.07
CA ALA A 1204 -23.24 -57.52 -7.24
C ALA A 1204 -21.79 -57.98 -7.55
N PRO A 1205 -21.28 -57.80 -8.78
CA PRO A 1205 -19.85 -57.92 -9.03
C PRO A 1205 -19.09 -56.79 -8.32
N VAL A 1206 -17.91 -57.09 -7.78
CA VAL A 1206 -17.04 -56.09 -7.15
C VAL A 1206 -16.15 -55.49 -8.24
N ALA A 1207 -16.40 -54.24 -8.59
CA ALA A 1207 -15.52 -53.44 -9.43
C ALA A 1207 -15.70 -51.96 -9.10
N MET A 1208 -14.89 -51.43 -8.18
CA MET A 1208 -14.53 -50.01 -8.12
C MET A 1208 -13.10 -49.89 -7.61
N SER A 1209 -12.23 -49.33 -8.44
CA SER A 1209 -10.96 -48.72 -8.02
C SER A 1209 -11.24 -47.47 -7.18
N SER A 1210 -10.26 -47.07 -6.38
CA SER A 1210 -10.36 -45.93 -5.49
C SER A 1210 -10.08 -44.61 -6.20
N ASP A 1211 -11.09 -44.01 -6.83
CA ASP A 1211 -11.10 -42.57 -7.18
C ASP A 1211 -12.52 -42.06 -7.40
N GLU A 1212 -13.10 -41.39 -6.38
CA GLU A 1212 -14.03 -40.25 -6.49
C GLU A 1212 -14.56 -39.84 -5.10
N TRP A 1213 -14.06 -38.72 -4.56
CA TRP A 1213 -14.45 -38.23 -3.22
C TRP A 1213 -15.52 -37.12 -3.31
N GLN A 1214 -16.79 -37.49 -3.53
CA GLN A 1214 -17.93 -36.58 -3.28
C GLN A 1214 -19.07 -37.21 -2.47
N ALA A 1215 -19.52 -36.49 -1.43
CA ALA A 1215 -20.56 -36.93 -0.49
C ALA A 1215 -21.87 -36.13 -0.66
N PRO A 1216 -23.02 -36.63 -0.17
CA PRO A 1216 -23.49 -38.02 -0.20
C PRO A 1216 -24.95 -38.17 -0.68
N GLN A 1217 -25.29 -39.33 -1.26
CA GLN A 1217 -26.67 -39.87 -1.31
C GLN A 1217 -26.64 -41.30 -0.74
N PRO A 1218 -27.59 -41.71 0.13
CA PRO A 1218 -27.52 -43.00 0.80
C PRO A 1218 -28.05 -44.15 -0.07
N GLY A 1219 -27.19 -45.12 -0.36
CA GLY A 1219 -27.50 -46.33 -1.15
C GLY A 1219 -26.81 -47.57 -0.60
N ILE A 1220 -27.33 -48.76 -0.94
CA ILE A 1220 -26.92 -50.07 -0.38
C ILE A 1220 -25.45 -50.40 -0.69
N GLU A 1221 -24.94 -49.96 -1.83
CA GLU A 1221 -23.54 -50.19 -2.28
C GLU A 1221 -22.50 -49.58 -1.31
N HIS A 1222 -22.79 -48.42 -0.71
CA HIS A 1222 -21.88 -47.75 0.22
C HIS A 1222 -21.64 -48.53 1.53
N ALA A 1223 -22.59 -49.37 1.94
CA ALA A 1223 -22.44 -50.22 3.12
C ALA A 1223 -21.62 -51.49 2.85
N ALA A 1224 -21.50 -51.91 1.57
CA ALA A 1224 -20.65 -53.03 1.16
C ALA A 1224 -19.18 -52.60 1.07
N ALA A 1225 -18.90 -51.44 0.47
CA ALA A 1225 -17.55 -50.87 0.39
C ALA A 1225 -16.94 -50.68 1.80
N GLN A 1226 -17.67 -50.04 2.73
CA GLN A 1226 -17.20 -49.83 4.10
C GLN A 1226 -16.93 -51.13 4.88
N LEU A 1227 -17.60 -52.24 4.54
CA LEU A 1227 -17.31 -53.55 5.15
C LEU A 1227 -16.05 -54.19 4.55
N HIS A 1228 -15.76 -53.92 3.28
CA HIS A 1228 -14.55 -54.39 2.59
C HIS A 1228 -13.32 -53.62 3.07
N ASP A 1229 -13.37 -52.28 3.08
CA ASP A 1229 -12.32 -51.40 3.60
C ASP A 1229 -11.92 -51.76 5.03
N TRP A 1230 -12.91 -52.08 5.88
CA TRP A 1230 -12.68 -52.44 7.28
C TRP A 1230 -12.06 -53.84 7.46
N LEU A 1231 -12.32 -54.77 6.53
CA LEU A 1231 -11.65 -56.07 6.48
C LEU A 1231 -10.21 -55.95 5.94
N ASP A 1232 -9.96 -55.04 5.00
CA ASP A 1232 -8.64 -54.82 4.43
C ASP A 1232 -7.74 -53.95 5.31
N GLU A 1233 -8.30 -53.00 6.09
CA GLU A 1233 -7.60 -52.32 7.19
C GLU A 1233 -7.17 -53.32 8.29
N TYR A 1234 -7.98 -54.35 8.55
CA TYR A 1234 -7.63 -55.45 9.46
C TYR A 1234 -6.55 -56.39 8.90
N ASN A 1235 -6.50 -56.58 7.57
CA ASN A 1235 -5.47 -57.39 6.91
C ASN A 1235 -4.12 -56.66 6.76
N ASN A 1236 -4.13 -55.34 6.55
CA ASN A 1236 -2.91 -54.53 6.32
C ASN A 1236 -2.27 -53.95 7.59
N THR A 1237 -2.90 -54.05 8.77
CA THR A 1237 -2.30 -53.59 10.03
C THR A 1237 -1.28 -54.59 10.60
N GLY A 1238 -0.02 -54.42 10.21
CA GLY A 1238 1.08 -55.30 10.57
C GLY A 1238 1.32 -55.51 12.08
N GLY A 1239 0.95 -56.68 12.59
CA GLY A 1239 1.72 -57.42 13.60
C GLY A 1239 1.48 -57.09 15.08
N LEU A 1240 0.40 -57.63 15.65
CA LEU A 1240 0.31 -57.86 17.11
C LEU A 1240 1.13 -59.08 17.53
N THR A 1241 2.14 -58.88 18.38
CA THR A 1241 3.02 -59.95 18.86
C THR A 1241 2.56 -60.49 20.21
N CYS A 1242 2.07 -61.74 20.23
CA CYS A 1242 1.88 -62.50 21.47
C CYS A 1242 2.69 -63.80 21.46
N ASN A 1243 3.51 -64.00 22.50
CA ASN A 1243 4.33 -65.20 22.75
C ASN A 1243 5.28 -65.70 21.62
N GLY A 1244 5.70 -64.82 20.71
CA GLY A 1244 6.97 -64.98 19.97
C GLY A 1244 7.04 -66.13 18.97
N ILE A 1245 5.90 -66.52 18.38
CA ILE A 1245 5.86 -67.45 17.24
C ILE A 1245 5.52 -66.65 15.98
N THR A 1246 6.45 -66.64 15.03
CA THR A 1246 6.24 -66.05 13.70
C THR A 1246 5.99 -67.19 12.71
N THR A 1247 4.81 -67.21 12.08
CA THR A 1247 4.50 -68.13 10.97
C THR A 1247 4.24 -67.33 9.71
N THR A 1248 5.23 -67.31 8.82
CA THR A 1248 5.07 -66.87 7.43
C THR A 1248 4.12 -67.81 6.70
N TRP A 1249 3.11 -67.28 6.01
CA TRP A 1249 2.38 -67.99 4.97
C TRP A 1249 2.91 -67.55 3.61
N ALA A 1250 3.08 -68.51 2.70
CA ALA A 1250 3.57 -68.27 1.35
C ALA A 1250 2.39 -67.91 0.44
N THR A 1251 2.59 -66.93 -0.42
CA THR A 1251 1.71 -66.59 -1.54
C THR A 1251 2.02 -67.53 -2.71
N ASP A 1252 1.35 -68.68 -2.73
CA ASP A 1252 1.12 -69.42 -3.97
C ASP A 1252 -0.36 -69.22 -4.32
N ALA A 1253 -0.65 -68.30 -5.25
CA ALA A 1253 -1.98 -68.08 -5.78
C ALA A 1253 -2.10 -68.85 -7.10
N ASP A 1254 -2.85 -69.94 -7.10
CA ASP A 1254 -3.23 -70.68 -8.30
C ASP A 1254 -4.50 -71.53 -8.04
N SER A 1255 -5.52 -71.33 -8.88
CA SER A 1255 -6.74 -72.15 -9.04
C SER A 1255 -7.68 -72.35 -7.82
N PHE A 1256 -8.93 -71.85 -7.95
CA PHE A 1256 -10.10 -72.39 -7.26
C PHE A 1256 -11.36 -72.28 -8.14
N ASP A 1257 -11.55 -73.27 -8.99
CA ASP A 1257 -12.82 -73.50 -9.71
C ASP A 1257 -13.95 -73.93 -8.75
N PHE A 1258 -15.19 -73.61 -9.11
CA PHE A 1258 -16.39 -74.16 -8.47
C PHE A 1258 -17.42 -74.64 -9.50
N VAL A 1259 -17.96 -75.85 -9.24
CA VAL A 1259 -19.04 -76.52 -10.00
C VAL A 1259 -20.34 -76.48 -9.21
#